data_AF-A0AAE1U705-F1
#
_entry.id   AF-A0AAE1U705-F1
#
_cell.length_a   1.000
_cell.length_b   1.000
_cell.length_c   1.000
_cell.angle_alpha   90.00
_cell.angle_beta   90.00
_cell.angle_gamma   90.00
#
_symmetry.space_group_name_H-M   'P 1'
#
loop_
_entity.id
_entity.type
_entity.pdbx_description
1 polymer ?
#
loop_
_entity_poly.entity_id
_entity_poly.type
_entity_poly.pdbx_seq_one_letter_code
_entity_poly.pdbx_strand_id
1 'polypeptide(L)'
;MIANVDMMDPSVFELVERWTGLHKEGRFSALNVREYWRVKVPEIYSPQPNCNCLRITFDEEVAQKQLFDPLERFMCGGDPAEVYQMVKQLDNPPSLCGRVFKNGDPTYGCRDCGMDPTCVLCADCFKNSAHSKHRYKISTSSGGGYCDCGDREAWKADVFCDVHVKGQNAQQSQNPLEKIPSDLVERVHVIFDCILSYAKELLTYEDGFAIPKDLEIRESDCGLKSSLYDIRDTYVTMLYNDETHTYDQVITTLERAIECTQKDAVAFATSIDREGRCIVKCANFQQCSHTKALMEKQTSRGATNKPLKVQVMHTYLTAHQVFASRLLTWLHNILESAQTFRLIFSDIINKDGGTIVSSIIWTDTKMWKTARVQWHRLFISGMLMDQESKKLFARTFTKHYSKMMKDFILDDHDHAVSVASLGVQLFTMPTIAHMLVAEEDVLARLLNTFLSECEKKLRDNKLALEHRSSNTSEFRRIQYILYDLKYLLGVKPEVWTNDLRRGFLHGYNLILRLLSMMQGMDPMVRQVGTHMEYEPEWESAFNLHIKLAAVIPLVIEWAASDRIVLIKTYRMLMKALGDLGTEATRRRYVRELLDYSVSCIEYDVSSAPVSIHLPLSRLVAGLTLHLDKYGLNYNSPEFLVKGKPSPEELMEPVLRTQVMIAQVHAGMWRRNGFSLINQIYFYHNVRCRQEMLDRDVMLLQIAATLIDSNEFLVHLLNRFNLMNWARDDYEIKYLRGKDEDNMRQTVVLVEEYLQLVMTLVSERYTPGIGQALEEDRIKKEIIQLLCIEPMPHSILNKALPEGTNHETGMEKVIDEVANFKKSSGNTKGYFELKKSYYSDYNLFFYHYTREEQSKSEVGQRARKKTANEEECCPPPFPPPFTVPFTMIVNILQCDVFLHIVKTVLKRMGETKSQSVSESQLQKVLHLMGYALHEEERYHRNNDPYFHFTRRAHKVELLPLLEALVGHNRTTTHSDLLAWTIRKYHAVLNLSADSDKPSQPSEAVTASTSSSDTASATAEKKRRADIATQRRARIMAKMASMQQNFIKTNETFFQETPSTEQVVETQEATPMDLSEQLPEDMIAIGIRQTLTPPQEVTYTCILCHQEDCVGRGDGVTGRPMVLGALIQRSTVLSRNRARPMDPPDILDPLVRPADLHWGAHTSSCGHAMHAQCWQKYFDDVLAKERRRPYR
;
A
#
# COMPACT_ATOMS: atom_id res chain seq x y z
N MET A 1 68.16 12.04 6.02
CA MET A 1 68.07 13.51 6.05
C MET A 1 68.13 14.03 4.61
N ILE A 2 67.09 14.78 4.22
CA ILE A 2 66.94 15.63 3.02
C ILE A 2 66.83 14.91 1.67
N ALA A 3 65.61 14.46 1.32
CA ALA A 3 65.13 14.33 -0.06
C ALA A 3 63.63 13.99 -0.07
N ASN A 4 62.76 14.98 0.21
CA ASN A 4 61.33 15.04 -0.15
C ASN A 4 60.65 16.33 0.37
N VAL A 5 61.37 17.46 0.39
CA VAL A 5 60.85 18.76 0.89
C VAL A 5 60.40 19.68 -0.26
N ASP A 6 60.35 19.19 -1.50
CA ASP A 6 59.86 19.99 -2.62
C ASP A 6 58.33 19.95 -2.68
N MET A 7 57.73 21.14 -2.57
CA MET A 7 56.31 21.51 -2.72
C MET A 7 55.51 21.86 -1.45
N MET A 8 56.14 22.42 -0.40
CA MET A 8 55.40 23.02 0.71
C MET A 8 55.43 24.55 0.65
N ASP A 9 54.26 25.20 0.76
CA ASP A 9 54.19 26.65 0.98
C ASP A 9 54.88 26.97 2.32
N PRO A 10 55.92 27.83 2.35
CA PRO A 10 56.68 28.15 3.58
C PRO A 10 55.79 28.60 4.73
N SER A 11 54.68 29.29 4.43
CA SER A 11 53.74 29.79 5.43
C SER A 11 52.96 28.68 6.15
N VAL A 12 52.70 27.55 5.47
CA VAL A 12 52.00 26.40 6.03
C VAL A 12 52.93 25.58 6.92
N PHE A 13 54.21 25.47 6.54
CA PHE A 13 55.21 24.77 7.34
C PHE A 13 55.44 25.46 8.69
N GLU A 14 55.63 26.77 8.69
CA GLU A 14 55.79 27.57 9.91
C GLU A 14 54.56 27.48 10.82
N LEU A 15 53.35 27.45 10.25
CA LEU A 15 52.10 27.30 11.00
C LEU A 15 52.01 25.94 11.70
N VAL A 16 52.30 24.85 10.98
CA VAL A 16 52.26 23.49 11.54
C VAL A 16 53.33 23.29 12.61
N GLU A 17 54.54 23.84 12.42
CA GLU A 17 55.58 23.81 13.47
C GLU A 17 55.13 24.58 14.72
N ARG A 18 54.51 25.75 14.55
CA ARG A 18 53.98 26.52 15.67
C ARG A 18 52.89 25.76 16.42
N TRP A 19 51.95 25.14 15.72
CA TRP A 19 50.91 24.32 16.34
C TRP A 19 51.50 23.11 17.05
N THR A 20 52.48 22.44 16.44
CA THR A 20 53.18 21.30 17.03
C THR A 20 53.96 21.69 18.30
N GLY A 21 54.62 22.86 18.29
CA GLY A 21 55.28 23.42 19.47
C GLY A 21 54.30 23.71 20.61
N LEU A 22 53.19 24.39 20.31
CA LEU A 22 52.12 24.66 21.28
C LEU A 22 51.48 23.38 21.84
N HIS A 23 51.36 22.34 21.02
CA HIS A 23 50.83 21.03 21.44
C HIS A 23 51.78 20.35 22.43
N LYS A 24 53.09 20.34 22.15
CA LYS A 24 54.11 19.83 23.08
C LYS A 24 54.16 20.59 24.41
N GLU A 25 53.81 21.87 24.40
CA GLU A 25 53.69 22.70 25.60
C GLU A 25 52.35 22.51 26.36
N GLY A 26 51.41 21.72 25.83
CA GLY A 26 50.06 21.54 26.40
C GLY A 26 49.17 22.79 26.28
N ARG A 27 49.49 23.73 25.37
CA ARG A 27 48.82 25.02 25.21
C ARG A 27 48.00 25.14 23.92
N PHE A 28 48.06 24.13 23.05
CA PHE A 28 47.30 24.11 21.81
C PHE A 28 45.82 23.86 22.09
N SER A 29 44.94 24.64 21.47
CA SER A 29 43.49 24.56 21.64
C SER A 29 42.75 24.95 20.36
N ALA A 30 41.44 24.69 20.32
CA ALA A 30 40.57 25.09 19.21
C ALA A 30 40.65 26.58 18.88
N LEU A 31 40.96 27.45 19.85
CA LEU A 31 41.14 28.88 19.65
C LEU A 31 42.29 29.18 18.67
N ASN A 32 43.40 28.44 18.72
CA ASN A 32 44.55 28.67 17.84
C ASN A 32 44.20 28.40 16.37
N VAL A 33 43.37 27.39 16.13
CA VAL A 33 42.88 27.03 14.79
C VAL A 33 41.86 28.08 14.31
N ARG A 34 40.93 28.47 15.18
CA ARG A 34 39.91 29.50 14.87
C ARG A 34 40.51 30.88 14.61
N GLU A 35 41.57 31.27 15.31
CA GLU A 35 42.31 32.52 15.05
C GLU A 35 42.92 32.54 13.65
N TYR A 36 43.40 31.41 13.14
CA TYR A 36 43.89 31.30 11.78
C TYR A 36 42.73 31.38 10.75
N TRP A 37 41.65 30.63 11.01
CA TRP A 37 40.47 30.63 10.14
C TRP A 37 39.77 32.00 10.06
N ARG A 38 39.78 32.79 11.13
CA ARG A 38 39.23 34.15 11.18
C ARG A 38 39.68 35.02 10.01
N VAL A 39 40.94 34.92 9.61
CA VAL A 39 41.51 35.74 8.52
C VAL A 39 41.46 34.99 7.19
N LYS A 40 41.90 33.73 7.17
CA LYS A 40 42.07 32.97 5.93
C LYS A 40 40.77 32.50 5.28
N VAL A 41 39.74 32.21 6.07
CA VAL A 41 38.45 31.75 5.51
C VAL A 41 37.75 32.88 4.73
N PRO A 42 37.61 34.11 5.28
CA PRO A 42 37.11 35.23 4.50
C PRO A 42 37.96 35.56 3.27
N GLU A 43 39.29 35.43 3.34
CA GLU A 43 40.18 35.70 2.20
C GLU A 43 39.91 34.80 1.00
N ILE A 44 39.57 33.53 1.25
CA ILE A 44 39.40 32.49 0.21
C ILE A 44 37.93 32.36 -0.23
N TYR A 45 36.99 32.36 0.71
CA TYR A 45 35.58 32.01 0.45
C TYR A 45 34.61 33.20 0.42
N SER A 46 35.08 34.44 0.59
CA SER A 46 34.19 35.60 0.44
C SER A 46 33.95 35.93 -1.03
N PRO A 47 32.68 36.00 -1.48
CA PRO A 47 32.39 36.42 -2.84
C PRO A 47 32.72 37.90 -3.03
N GLN A 48 33.28 38.23 -4.20
CA GLN A 48 33.58 39.62 -4.55
C GLN A 48 32.30 40.43 -4.77
N PRO A 49 32.30 41.76 -4.52
CA PRO A 49 31.15 42.61 -4.76
C PRO A 49 30.71 42.57 -6.23
N ASN A 50 29.40 42.51 -6.49
CA ASN A 50 28.81 42.45 -7.84
C ASN A 50 29.28 41.26 -8.70
N CYS A 51 29.75 40.17 -8.09
CA CYS A 51 30.11 38.96 -8.81
C CYS A 51 28.89 38.29 -9.47
N ASN A 52 29.14 37.45 -10.49
CA ASN A 52 28.11 36.61 -11.07
C ASN A 52 27.74 35.50 -10.08
N CYS A 53 26.60 35.67 -9.40
CA CYS A 53 26.16 34.78 -8.33
C CYS A 53 25.82 33.35 -8.80
N LEU A 54 25.61 33.11 -10.09
CA LEU A 54 25.45 31.75 -10.66
C LEU A 54 26.76 30.99 -10.82
N ARG A 55 27.89 31.70 -10.86
CA ARG A 55 29.21 31.13 -11.17
C ARG A 55 30.25 31.53 -10.14
N ILE A 56 29.85 31.56 -8.86
CA ILE A 56 30.79 31.73 -7.76
C ILE A 56 31.67 30.49 -7.77
N THR A 57 32.93 30.66 -8.15
CA THR A 57 33.95 29.62 -8.14
C THR A 57 35.03 30.08 -7.17
N PHE A 58 35.33 29.22 -6.21
CA PHE A 58 36.41 29.43 -5.26
C PHE A 58 37.64 28.68 -5.74
N ASP A 59 38.81 29.17 -5.38
CA ASP A 59 40.07 28.48 -5.66
C ASP A 59 40.22 27.29 -4.69
N GLU A 60 39.72 26.14 -5.11
CA GLU A 60 39.74 24.91 -4.31
C GLU A 60 41.18 24.40 -4.09
N GLU A 61 42.15 24.74 -4.95
CA GLU A 61 43.57 24.39 -4.73
C GLU A 61 44.17 25.22 -3.60
N VAL A 62 43.89 26.53 -3.59
CA VAL A 62 44.34 27.42 -2.50
C VAL A 62 43.65 27.04 -1.19
N ALA A 63 42.36 26.71 -1.23
CA ALA A 63 41.65 26.21 -0.06
C ALA A 63 42.26 24.91 0.48
N GLN A 64 42.56 23.93 -0.38
CA GLN A 64 43.23 22.69 0.01
C GLN A 64 44.57 22.99 0.70
N LYS A 65 45.44 23.77 0.05
CA LYS A 65 46.79 24.08 0.54
C LYS A 65 46.81 24.90 1.83
N GLN A 66 45.93 25.90 1.96
CA GLN A 66 45.95 26.84 3.09
C GLN A 66 45.01 26.46 4.24
N LEU A 67 43.94 25.69 4.01
CA LEU A 67 42.96 25.38 5.06
C LEU A 67 42.94 23.91 5.47
N PHE A 68 43.09 22.95 4.55
CA PHE A 68 42.97 21.52 4.83
C PHE A 68 44.33 20.86 5.10
N ASP A 69 45.34 21.10 4.26
CA ASP A 69 46.69 20.55 4.42
C ASP A 69 47.33 20.86 5.79
N PRO A 70 47.18 22.07 6.40
CA PRO A 70 47.70 22.32 7.73
C PRO A 70 47.05 21.43 8.80
N LEU A 71 45.75 21.12 8.67
CA LEU A 71 45.03 20.24 9.58
C LEU A 71 45.53 18.80 9.45
N GLU A 72 45.63 18.29 8.22
CA GLU A 72 46.09 16.92 7.95
C GLU A 72 47.52 16.69 8.45
N ARG A 73 48.43 17.63 8.17
CA ARG A 73 49.83 17.55 8.60
C ARG A 73 49.98 17.65 10.11
N PHE A 74 49.22 18.55 10.76
CA PHE A 74 49.23 18.64 12.22
C PHE A 74 48.69 17.36 12.85
N MET A 75 47.56 16.83 12.36
CA MET A 75 47.00 15.56 12.84
C MET A 75 48.04 14.45 12.71
N CYS A 76 48.61 14.26 11.52
CA CYS A 76 49.52 13.15 11.23
C CYS A 76 50.90 13.29 11.89
N GLY A 77 51.35 14.50 12.22
CA GLY A 77 52.69 14.74 12.79
C GLY A 77 53.83 14.36 11.84
N GLY A 78 53.56 14.36 10.53
CA GLY A 78 54.41 13.83 9.46
C GLY A 78 53.70 13.87 8.11
N ASP A 79 54.10 13.04 7.15
CA ASP A 79 53.42 12.92 5.86
C ASP A 79 52.05 12.24 6.03
N PRO A 80 50.93 12.93 5.69
CA PRO A 80 49.59 12.35 5.79
C PRO A 80 49.41 11.06 4.99
N ALA A 81 50.08 10.91 3.84
CA ALA A 81 49.94 9.73 3.00
C ALA A 81 50.46 8.46 3.70
N GLU A 82 51.60 8.56 4.39
CA GLU A 82 52.21 7.46 5.14
C GLU A 82 51.33 7.06 6.33
N VAL A 83 50.82 8.05 7.08
CA VAL A 83 49.98 7.78 8.27
C VAL A 83 48.64 7.17 7.85
N TYR A 84 47.97 7.69 6.82
CA TYR A 84 46.73 7.09 6.34
C TYR A 84 46.95 5.67 5.80
N GLN A 85 48.07 5.40 5.12
CA GLN A 85 48.39 4.05 4.66
C GLN A 85 48.67 3.10 5.84
N MET A 86 49.41 3.55 6.85
CA MET A 86 49.68 2.80 8.07
C MET A 86 48.38 2.44 8.79
N VAL A 87 47.51 3.42 9.03
CA VAL A 87 46.22 3.20 9.72
C VAL A 87 45.32 2.28 8.89
N LYS A 88 45.27 2.45 7.56
CA LYS A 88 44.46 1.59 6.68
C LYS A 88 44.95 0.13 6.64
N GLN A 89 46.25 -0.11 6.80
CA GLN A 89 46.80 -1.47 6.89
C GLN A 89 46.40 -2.18 8.20
N LEU A 90 46.22 -1.45 9.30
CA LEU A 90 45.74 -2.01 10.57
C LEU A 90 44.30 -2.54 10.47
N ASP A 91 43.52 -2.01 9.53
CA ASP A 91 42.10 -2.33 9.34
C ASP A 91 41.85 -3.38 8.24
N ASN A 92 42.89 -3.94 7.60
CA ASN A 92 42.76 -4.83 6.45
C ASN A 92 43.10 -6.30 6.79
N PRO A 93 42.21 -7.29 6.54
CA PRO A 93 40.89 -7.16 5.95
C PRO A 93 39.83 -6.62 6.93
N PRO A 94 38.89 -5.77 6.47
CA PRO A 94 37.84 -5.23 7.34
C PRO A 94 36.82 -6.32 7.71
N SER A 95 36.26 -6.25 8.92
CA SER A 95 35.22 -7.18 9.40
C SER A 95 33.80 -6.80 8.99
N LEU A 96 33.59 -5.53 8.61
CA LEU A 96 32.30 -4.95 8.20
C LEU A 96 32.48 -4.14 6.92
N CYS A 97 31.47 -4.12 6.04
CA CYS A 97 31.53 -3.31 4.83
C CYS A 97 31.24 -1.83 5.08
N GLY A 98 30.05 -1.50 5.60
CA GLY A 98 29.67 -0.14 5.95
C GLY A 98 29.67 0.88 4.80
N ARG A 99 29.72 0.44 3.53
CA ARG A 99 29.73 1.35 2.38
C ARG A 99 28.43 2.16 2.33
N VAL A 100 28.53 3.48 2.46
CA VAL A 100 27.39 4.41 2.38
C VAL A 100 26.93 4.53 0.92
N PHE A 101 25.63 4.41 0.69
CA PHE A 101 25.04 4.52 -0.64
C PHE A 101 24.83 5.98 -1.05
N LYS A 102 25.21 6.28 -2.29
CA LYS A 102 24.89 7.55 -2.95
C LYS A 102 23.52 7.46 -3.64
N ASN A 103 22.90 8.59 -3.89
CA ASN A 103 21.66 8.65 -4.66
C ASN A 103 21.91 8.10 -6.07
N GLY A 104 21.10 7.13 -6.49
CA GLY A 104 21.27 6.39 -7.75
C GLY A 104 22.02 5.07 -7.63
N ASP A 105 22.67 4.77 -6.49
CA ASP A 105 23.43 3.52 -6.34
C ASP A 105 22.49 2.30 -6.33
N PRO A 106 22.86 1.20 -7.02
CA PRO A 106 22.10 -0.04 -6.96
C PRO A 106 22.33 -0.75 -5.62
N THR A 107 21.23 -1.08 -4.96
CA THR A 107 21.18 -1.84 -3.70
C THR A 107 20.56 -3.20 -3.92
N TYR A 108 21.06 -4.22 -3.23
CA TYR A 108 20.64 -5.61 -3.39
C TYR A 108 20.08 -6.14 -2.07
N GLY A 109 18.77 -6.33 -1.99
CA GLY A 109 18.12 -6.94 -0.82
C GLY A 109 17.85 -8.42 -1.08
N CYS A 110 18.47 -9.32 -0.30
CA CYS A 110 18.21 -10.76 -0.39
C CYS A 110 16.93 -11.11 0.37
N ARG A 111 15.97 -11.74 -0.32
CA ARG A 111 14.65 -12.11 0.24
C ARG A 111 14.71 -13.34 1.13
N ASP A 112 15.67 -14.21 0.89
CA ASP A 112 15.78 -15.47 1.61
C ASP A 112 16.56 -15.31 2.93
N CYS A 113 17.60 -14.45 2.95
CA CYS A 113 18.49 -14.28 4.11
C CYS A 113 18.21 -13.04 4.95
N GLY A 114 17.60 -11.99 4.39
CA GLY A 114 17.37 -10.73 5.10
C GLY A 114 16.46 -10.91 6.32
N MET A 115 16.76 -10.20 7.40
CA MET A 115 15.87 -10.11 8.56
C MET A 115 14.59 -9.36 8.21
N ASP A 116 14.71 -8.26 7.47
CA ASP A 116 13.59 -7.46 6.98
C ASP A 116 13.90 -6.81 5.59
N PRO A 117 12.94 -6.15 4.93
CA PRO A 117 13.13 -5.57 3.59
C PRO A 117 14.12 -4.40 3.50
N THR A 118 14.59 -3.86 4.62
CA THR A 118 15.57 -2.77 4.68
C THR A 118 17.01 -3.27 4.61
N CYS A 119 17.25 -4.58 4.79
CA CYS A 119 18.58 -5.18 4.70
C CYS A 119 19.10 -5.15 3.25
N VAL A 120 20.24 -4.51 3.03
CA VAL A 120 20.79 -4.23 1.69
C VAL A 120 22.30 -4.43 1.60
N LEU A 121 22.73 -4.97 0.46
CA LEU A 121 24.13 -5.15 0.10
C LEU A 121 24.52 -4.19 -1.03
N CYS A 122 25.79 -3.76 -1.02
CA CYS A 122 26.41 -3.12 -2.17
C CYS A 122 26.72 -4.15 -3.27
N ALA A 123 26.93 -3.68 -4.50
CA ALA A 123 27.21 -4.54 -5.64
C ALA A 123 28.40 -5.50 -5.41
N ASP A 124 29.45 -5.03 -4.75
CA ASP A 124 30.67 -5.82 -4.52
C ASP A 124 30.45 -6.90 -3.46
N CYS A 125 29.74 -6.58 -2.37
CA CYS A 125 29.41 -7.57 -1.35
C CYS A 125 28.44 -8.62 -1.89
N PHE A 126 27.43 -8.20 -2.66
CA PHE A 126 26.47 -9.10 -3.27
C PHE A 126 27.15 -10.11 -4.20
N LYS A 127 28.02 -9.66 -5.12
CA LYS A 127 28.75 -10.53 -6.05
C LYS A 127 29.68 -11.53 -5.36
N ASN A 128 30.30 -11.13 -4.25
CA ASN A 128 31.24 -11.96 -3.48
C ASN A 128 30.57 -12.71 -2.31
N SER A 129 29.26 -12.91 -2.36
CA SER A 129 28.50 -13.61 -1.32
C SER A 129 27.58 -14.66 -1.91
N ALA A 130 27.13 -15.59 -1.05
CA ALA A 130 26.15 -16.60 -1.41
C ALA A 130 24.81 -16.00 -1.89
N HIS A 131 24.49 -14.78 -1.45
CA HIS A 131 23.24 -14.07 -1.80
C HIS A 131 23.04 -13.87 -3.31
N SER A 132 24.11 -13.86 -4.11
CA SER A 132 24.04 -13.82 -5.57
C SER A 132 23.28 -15.00 -6.21
N LYS A 133 23.14 -16.10 -5.47
CA LYS A 133 22.43 -17.32 -5.88
C LYS A 133 21.03 -17.45 -5.27
N HIS A 134 20.61 -16.48 -4.46
CA HIS A 134 19.30 -16.47 -3.78
C HIS A 134 18.28 -15.62 -4.55
N ARG A 135 17.04 -15.55 -4.07
CA ARG A 135 16.07 -14.56 -4.57
C ARG A 135 16.39 -13.20 -3.98
N TYR A 136 16.47 -12.18 -4.83
CA TYR A 136 16.83 -10.82 -4.42
C TYR A 136 16.04 -9.77 -5.20
N LYS A 137 15.96 -8.57 -4.62
CA LYS A 137 15.40 -7.38 -5.27
C LYS A 137 16.50 -6.35 -5.45
N ILE A 138 16.60 -5.80 -6.65
CA ILE A 138 17.43 -4.62 -6.93
C ILE A 138 16.58 -3.38 -6.72
N SER A 139 17.08 -2.42 -5.97
CA SER A 139 16.44 -1.11 -5.79
C SER A 139 17.46 0.01 -5.94
N THR A 140 17.02 1.15 -6.44
CA THR A 140 17.87 2.34 -6.54
C THR A 140 17.83 3.08 -5.20
N SER A 141 19.00 3.31 -4.60
CA SER A 141 19.09 4.09 -3.36
C SER A 141 18.76 5.55 -3.61
N SER A 142 17.98 6.16 -2.73
CA SER A 142 17.78 7.62 -2.67
C SER A 142 18.94 8.35 -1.97
N GLY A 143 19.96 7.61 -1.50
CA GLY A 143 20.97 8.10 -0.57
C GLY A 143 20.50 8.00 0.89
N GLY A 144 21.41 7.76 1.83
CA GLY A 144 21.12 7.75 3.28
C GLY A 144 21.12 6.38 3.97
N GLY A 145 21.54 5.30 3.31
CA GLY A 145 21.75 3.97 3.91
C GLY A 145 23.18 3.46 3.68
N TYR A 146 23.52 2.31 4.28
CA TYR A 146 24.82 1.66 4.11
C TYR A 146 24.71 0.14 3.91
N CYS A 147 25.78 -0.49 3.44
CA CYS A 147 25.84 -1.92 3.21
C CYS A 147 25.92 -2.72 4.53
N ASP A 148 24.98 -3.65 4.72
CA ASP A 148 24.84 -4.46 5.94
C ASP A 148 25.73 -5.71 5.97
N CYS A 149 26.68 -5.84 5.05
CA CYS A 149 27.58 -6.99 5.01
C CYS A 149 28.48 -7.02 6.26
N GLY A 150 28.40 -8.12 7.01
CA GLY A 150 29.07 -8.32 8.30
C GLY A 150 28.20 -8.00 9.53
N ASP A 151 27.02 -7.40 9.36
CA ASP A 151 26.10 -7.15 10.46
C ASP A 151 25.26 -8.42 10.76
N ARG A 152 25.51 -9.04 11.91
CA ARG A 152 24.83 -10.27 12.34
C ARG A 152 23.34 -10.05 12.62
N GLU A 153 22.92 -8.82 12.86
CA GLU A 153 21.52 -8.49 13.14
C GLU A 153 20.71 -8.24 11.88
N ALA A 154 21.34 -8.02 10.73
CA ALA A 154 20.66 -7.81 9.45
C ALA A 154 20.35 -9.12 8.70
N TRP A 155 21.04 -10.22 9.02
CA TRP A 155 20.96 -11.46 8.23
C TRP A 155 20.69 -12.70 9.09
N LYS A 156 19.74 -13.54 8.65
CA LYS A 156 19.45 -14.86 9.24
C LYS A 156 20.56 -15.89 8.97
N ALA A 157 21.21 -15.77 7.82
CA ALA A 157 22.27 -16.65 7.34
C ALA A 157 23.17 -15.87 6.35
N ASP A 158 24.37 -16.40 6.08
CA ASP A 158 25.35 -15.82 5.13
C ASP A 158 25.75 -14.37 5.42
N VAL A 159 25.88 -14.03 6.71
CA VAL A 159 26.15 -12.66 7.22
C VAL A 159 27.33 -11.96 6.54
N PHE A 160 28.37 -12.71 6.12
CA PHE A 160 29.62 -12.17 5.60
C PHE A 160 29.83 -12.57 4.14
N CYS A 161 30.37 -11.65 3.33
CA CYS A 161 30.94 -12.00 2.03
C CYS A 161 32.37 -12.55 2.19
N ASP A 162 32.92 -13.12 1.11
CA ASP A 162 34.23 -13.77 1.09
C ASP A 162 35.41 -12.85 1.49
N VAL A 163 35.21 -11.53 1.42
CA VAL A 163 36.18 -10.52 1.84
C VAL A 163 36.08 -10.27 3.35
N HIS A 164 34.89 -9.92 3.85
CA HIS A 164 34.70 -9.49 5.23
C HIS A 164 34.79 -10.64 6.25
N VAL A 165 34.53 -11.88 5.81
CA VAL A 165 34.72 -13.06 6.67
C VAL A 165 36.19 -13.23 7.09
N LYS A 166 37.14 -12.83 6.24
CA LYS A 166 38.58 -12.88 6.55
C LYS A 166 38.94 -11.88 7.64
N GLY A 167 38.34 -10.68 7.59
CA GLY A 167 38.53 -9.64 8.60
C GLY A 167 37.98 -10.04 9.96
N GLN A 168 36.80 -10.67 9.98
CA GLN A 168 36.21 -11.20 11.20
C GLN A 168 37.10 -12.25 11.88
N ASN A 169 37.73 -13.14 11.12
CA ASN A 169 38.63 -14.17 11.66
C ASN A 169 39.95 -13.60 12.17
N ALA A 170 40.39 -12.44 11.65
CA ALA A 170 41.62 -11.78 12.06
C ALA A 170 41.47 -10.92 13.35
N GLN A 171 40.26 -10.46 13.68
CA GLN A 171 39.99 -9.55 14.81
C GLN A 171 39.81 -10.23 16.20
N GLN A 172 40.56 -11.29 16.50
CA GLN A 172 40.61 -11.80 17.88
C GLN A 172 41.49 -10.89 18.78
N SER A 173 40.83 -10.12 19.66
CA SER A 173 41.23 -9.81 21.05
C SER A 173 42.08 -8.57 21.45
N GLN A 174 42.19 -7.48 20.66
CA GLN A 174 42.75 -6.21 21.18
C GLN A 174 42.10 -4.94 20.58
N ASN A 175 41.99 -3.87 21.37
CA ASN A 175 41.40 -2.58 20.96
C ASN A 175 42.27 -1.90 19.87
N PRO A 176 41.72 -1.53 18.69
CA PRO A 176 42.48 -0.90 17.62
C PRO A 176 43.24 0.38 18.03
N LEU A 177 42.69 1.13 18.99
CA LEU A 177 43.29 2.36 19.50
C LEU A 177 44.63 2.12 20.24
N GLU A 178 44.84 0.92 20.79
CA GLU A 178 46.09 0.56 21.48
C GLU A 178 47.26 0.31 20.51
N LYS A 179 46.98 0.15 19.22
CA LYS A 179 47.99 -0.13 18.17
C LYS A 179 48.59 1.14 17.56
N ILE A 180 48.13 2.31 17.99
CA ILE A 180 48.45 3.61 17.37
C ILE A 180 49.06 4.54 18.43
N PRO A 181 50.03 5.40 18.07
CA PRO A 181 50.64 6.32 19.04
C PRO A 181 49.60 7.22 19.72
N SER A 182 49.63 7.30 21.06
CA SER A 182 48.69 8.11 21.85
C SER A 182 48.69 9.59 21.45
N ASP A 183 49.87 10.12 21.12
CA ASP A 183 50.07 11.49 20.65
C ASP A 183 49.34 11.77 19.30
N LEU A 184 49.23 10.78 18.41
CA LEU A 184 48.43 10.90 17.19
C LEU A 184 46.93 10.97 17.52
N VAL A 185 46.47 10.13 18.44
CA VAL A 185 45.07 10.12 18.90
C VAL A 185 44.69 11.48 19.51
N GLU A 186 45.55 12.04 20.37
CA GLU A 186 45.33 13.36 20.99
C GLU A 186 45.22 14.49 19.95
N ARG A 187 46.12 14.55 18.96
CA ARG A 187 46.06 15.59 17.92
C ARG A 187 44.80 15.48 17.05
N VAL A 188 44.46 14.27 16.63
CA VAL A 188 43.21 14.00 15.89
C VAL A 188 42.01 14.43 16.72
N HIS A 189 42.02 14.11 18.01
CA HIS A 189 40.93 14.45 18.91
C HIS A 189 40.71 15.96 19.02
N VAL A 190 41.77 16.76 19.19
CA VAL A 190 41.66 18.23 19.28
C VAL A 190 41.11 18.83 17.98
N ILE A 191 41.55 18.33 16.81
CA ILE A 191 41.10 18.84 15.52
C ILE A 191 39.64 18.47 15.25
N PHE A 192 39.23 17.22 15.49
CA PHE A 192 37.86 16.79 15.30
C PHE A 192 36.89 17.55 16.23
N ASP A 193 37.25 17.74 17.50
CA ASP A 193 36.46 18.53 18.45
C ASP A 193 36.30 20.00 18.00
N CYS A 194 37.40 20.60 17.52
CA CYS A 194 37.38 21.95 16.96
C CYS A 194 36.46 22.05 15.73
N ILE A 195 36.56 21.10 14.79
CA ILE A 195 35.75 21.08 13.56
C ILE A 195 34.27 20.89 13.89
N LEU A 196 33.93 19.92 14.74
CA LEU A 196 32.54 19.64 15.11
C LEU A 196 31.90 20.83 15.82
N SER A 197 32.63 21.45 16.76
CA SER A 197 32.16 22.64 17.47
C SER A 197 31.99 23.84 16.52
N TYR A 198 32.95 24.08 15.64
CA TYR A 198 32.92 25.15 14.65
C TYR A 198 31.78 24.98 13.64
N ALA A 199 31.61 23.77 13.09
CA ALA A 199 30.55 23.48 12.13
C ALA A 199 29.16 23.53 12.76
N LYS A 200 29.01 23.01 13.99
CA LYS A 200 27.76 23.12 14.75
C LYS A 200 27.38 24.59 14.93
N GLU A 201 28.29 25.43 15.42
CA GLU A 201 28.04 26.84 15.69
C GLU A 201 27.61 27.60 14.42
N LEU A 202 28.37 27.48 13.33
CA LEU A 202 28.16 28.30 12.13
C LEU A 202 27.00 27.84 11.24
N LEU A 203 26.77 26.53 11.14
CA LEU A 203 25.67 25.99 10.33
C LEU A 203 24.31 26.17 11.00
N THR A 204 24.29 26.38 12.32
CA THR A 204 23.07 26.67 13.10
C THR A 204 22.91 28.15 13.46
N TYR A 205 23.82 29.00 12.99
CA TYR A 205 23.83 30.44 13.28
C TYR A 205 22.72 31.17 12.52
N GLU A 206 21.81 31.82 13.25
CA GLU A 206 20.63 32.49 12.67
C GLU A 206 20.86 33.98 12.36
N ASP A 207 21.73 34.66 13.11
CA ASP A 207 21.99 36.09 12.92
C ASP A 207 22.82 36.28 11.65
N GLY A 208 22.18 36.86 10.62
CA GLY A 208 22.82 37.10 9.33
C GLY A 208 23.84 38.23 9.33
N PHE A 209 23.84 39.09 10.35
CA PHE A 209 24.64 40.32 10.40
C PHE A 209 25.84 40.21 11.33
N ALA A 210 25.68 39.52 12.46
CA ALA A 210 26.77 39.29 13.40
C ALA A 210 27.59 38.05 13.02
N ILE A 211 28.87 38.07 13.38
CA ILE A 211 29.78 36.91 13.30
C ILE A 211 30.15 36.57 14.75
N PRO A 212 30.44 35.31 15.10
CA PRO A 212 31.00 34.98 16.41
C PRO A 212 32.19 35.88 16.75
N LYS A 213 32.22 36.44 17.97
CA LYS A 213 33.18 37.48 18.38
C LYS A 213 34.65 37.08 18.21
N ASP A 214 34.94 35.79 18.31
CA ASP A 214 36.29 35.25 18.13
C ASP A 214 36.71 35.14 16.65
N LEU A 215 35.74 35.15 15.72
CA LEU A 215 35.90 35.16 14.27
C LEU A 215 35.69 36.55 13.64
N GLU A 216 35.47 37.59 14.44
CA GLU A 216 35.43 38.98 13.93
C GLU A 216 36.84 39.48 13.59
N ILE A 217 37.05 39.89 12.34
CA ILE A 217 38.34 40.44 11.88
C ILE A 217 38.69 41.70 12.69
N ARG A 218 39.90 41.71 13.28
CA ARG A 218 40.39 42.81 14.10
C ARG A 218 41.09 43.84 13.23
N GLU A 219 41.09 45.11 13.66
CA GLU A 219 41.80 46.19 12.94
C GLU A 219 43.31 45.91 12.79
N SER A 220 43.91 45.18 13.73
CA SER A 220 45.32 44.75 13.67
C SER A 220 45.61 43.73 12.56
N ASP A 221 44.60 43.01 12.08
CA ASP A 221 44.76 41.95 11.09
C ASP A 221 44.78 42.52 9.65
N CYS A 222 44.48 43.81 9.49
CA CYS A 222 44.27 44.53 8.23
C CYS A 222 45.53 45.30 7.76
N GLY A 223 46.68 44.63 7.67
CA GLY A 223 47.91 45.25 7.15
C GLY A 223 47.77 45.81 5.72
N LEU A 224 48.59 46.82 5.39
CA LEU A 224 48.54 47.83 4.30
C LEU A 224 48.28 47.37 2.82
N LYS A 225 47.88 46.12 2.55
CA LYS A 225 47.49 45.60 1.22
C LYS A 225 46.39 44.52 1.32
N SER A 226 45.35 44.72 2.12
CA SER A 226 44.31 43.70 2.29
C SER A 226 43.05 44.01 1.48
N SER A 227 42.77 43.18 0.48
CA SER A 227 41.47 43.08 -0.22
C SER A 227 40.29 42.85 0.72
N LEU A 228 40.53 42.52 2.00
CA LEU A 228 39.48 42.30 3.00
C LEU A 228 38.74 43.60 3.39
N TYR A 229 39.38 44.78 3.33
CA TYR A 229 38.72 46.04 3.75
C TYR A 229 37.57 46.42 2.82
N ASP A 230 37.73 46.24 1.50
CA ASP A 230 36.67 46.49 0.51
C ASP A 230 35.49 45.52 0.65
N ILE A 231 35.73 44.33 1.24
CA ILE A 231 34.71 43.29 1.42
C ILE A 231 33.93 43.47 2.75
N ARG A 232 34.44 44.28 3.69
CA ARG A 232 33.80 44.51 5.01
C ARG A 232 32.40 45.13 4.93
N ASP A 233 32.11 45.88 3.86
CA ASP A 233 30.77 46.45 3.61
C ASP A 233 29.98 45.67 2.55
N THR A 234 30.36 44.41 2.31
CA THR A 234 29.72 43.54 1.32
C THR A 234 28.80 42.52 1.97
N TYR A 235 27.59 42.46 1.45
CA TYR A 235 26.49 41.61 1.90
C TYR A 235 25.99 40.75 0.75
N VAL A 236 25.32 39.65 1.08
CA VAL A 236 24.65 38.77 0.13
C VAL A 236 23.16 38.70 0.40
N THR A 237 22.36 38.64 -0.65
CA THR A 237 20.95 38.25 -0.59
C THR A 237 20.87 36.76 -0.85
N MET A 238 20.49 35.99 0.17
CA MET A 238 20.35 34.54 0.13
C MET A 238 18.86 34.18 -0.01
N LEU A 239 18.52 33.43 -1.06
CA LEU A 239 17.19 32.84 -1.24
C LEU A 239 17.22 31.38 -0.76
N TYR A 240 16.28 31.00 0.09
CA TYR A 240 16.13 29.64 0.60
C TYR A 240 15.03 28.88 -0.14
N ASN A 241 15.20 27.57 -0.25
CA ASN A 241 14.11 26.69 -0.65
C ASN A 241 13.09 26.60 0.48
N ASP A 242 11.83 26.84 0.17
CA ASP A 242 10.72 26.73 1.13
C ASP A 242 9.72 25.62 0.79
N GLU A 243 9.98 24.82 -0.26
CA GLU A 243 9.16 23.69 -0.74
C GLU A 243 7.65 23.99 -0.92
N THR A 244 7.26 25.27 -0.89
CA THR A 244 5.87 25.73 -0.96
C THR A 244 5.58 26.46 -2.27
N HIS A 245 6.52 27.26 -2.75
CA HIS A 245 6.39 27.97 -4.01
C HIS A 245 6.75 27.08 -5.18
N THR A 246 5.98 27.17 -6.27
CA THR A 246 6.27 26.38 -7.48
C THR A 246 7.51 26.90 -8.19
N TYR A 247 8.17 26.03 -8.95
CA TYR A 247 9.33 26.42 -9.79
C TYR A 247 9.05 27.67 -10.63
N ASP A 248 7.89 27.75 -11.27
CA ASP A 248 7.53 28.89 -12.13
C ASP A 248 7.38 30.20 -11.35
N GLN A 249 6.85 30.14 -10.11
CA GLN A 249 6.74 31.31 -9.23
C GLN A 249 8.13 31.82 -8.82
N VAL A 250 9.03 30.91 -8.48
CA VAL A 250 10.42 31.23 -8.11
C VAL A 250 11.17 31.81 -9.31
N ILE A 251 11.05 31.19 -10.49
CA ILE A 251 11.69 31.65 -11.73
C ILE A 251 11.22 33.07 -12.08
N THR A 252 9.90 33.31 -12.10
CA THR A 252 9.33 34.63 -12.43
C THR A 252 9.77 35.71 -11.42
N THR A 253 9.88 35.35 -10.14
CA THR A 253 10.34 36.27 -9.10
C THR A 253 11.81 36.61 -9.28
N LEU A 254 12.65 35.63 -9.61
CA LEU A 254 14.07 35.83 -9.90
C LEU A 254 14.27 36.73 -11.11
N GLU A 255 13.61 36.45 -12.24
CA GLU A 255 13.69 37.28 -13.46
C GLU A 255 13.45 38.77 -13.18
N ARG A 256 12.45 39.07 -12.34
CA ARG A 256 12.07 40.45 -12.03
C ARG A 256 12.91 41.08 -10.92
N ALA A 257 13.34 40.33 -9.92
CA ALA A 257 14.01 40.89 -8.75
C ALA A 257 15.51 41.11 -8.96
N ILE A 258 16.15 40.28 -9.78
CA ILE A 258 17.58 40.36 -10.09
C ILE A 258 17.85 40.69 -11.57
N GLU A 259 16.81 40.92 -12.37
CA GLU A 259 16.90 41.32 -13.79
C GLU A 259 17.73 40.32 -14.64
N CYS A 260 17.56 39.02 -14.39
CA CYS A 260 18.30 37.96 -15.10
C CYS A 260 17.51 37.34 -16.26
N THR A 261 18.19 36.58 -17.12
CA THR A 261 17.52 35.83 -18.19
C THR A 261 16.71 34.65 -17.63
N GLN A 262 15.71 34.16 -18.36
CA GLN A 262 14.94 32.97 -17.97
C GLN A 262 15.83 31.75 -17.72
N LYS A 263 16.86 31.56 -18.57
CA LYS A 263 17.83 30.47 -18.42
C LYS A 263 18.61 30.57 -17.11
N ASP A 264 19.00 31.77 -16.73
CA ASP A 264 19.71 32.04 -15.48
C ASP A 264 18.80 31.85 -14.26
N ALA A 265 17.53 32.29 -14.35
CA ALA A 265 16.53 32.07 -13.30
C ALA A 265 16.24 30.57 -13.08
N VAL A 266 16.14 29.78 -14.16
CA VAL A 266 16.02 28.32 -14.08
C VAL A 266 17.24 27.69 -13.42
N ALA A 267 18.45 28.16 -13.73
CA ALA A 267 19.67 27.67 -13.10
C ALA A 267 19.71 27.98 -11.59
N PHE A 268 19.32 29.19 -11.19
CA PHE A 268 19.16 29.55 -9.77
C PHE A 268 18.13 28.66 -9.07
N ALA A 269 16.92 28.51 -9.64
CA ALA A 269 15.87 27.67 -9.06
C ALA A 269 16.33 26.21 -8.90
N THR A 270 17.06 25.67 -9.88
CA THR A 270 17.64 24.32 -9.83
C THR A 270 18.70 24.21 -8.72
N SER A 271 19.54 25.23 -8.55
CA SER A 271 20.55 25.26 -7.48
C SER A 271 19.90 25.33 -6.10
N ILE A 272 18.85 26.15 -5.95
CA ILE A 272 18.08 26.31 -4.70
C ILE A 272 17.42 24.99 -4.30
N ASP A 273 16.80 24.29 -5.24
CA ASP A 273 16.20 22.97 -4.96
C ASP A 273 17.26 21.93 -4.55
N ARG A 274 18.40 21.90 -5.25
CA ARG A 274 19.46 20.92 -4.98
C ARG A 274 20.16 21.18 -3.65
N GLU A 275 20.53 22.44 -3.39
CA GLU A 275 21.37 22.81 -2.24
C GLU A 275 20.55 23.30 -1.04
N GLY A 276 19.29 23.67 -1.23
CA GLY A 276 18.39 24.25 -0.22
C GLY A 276 18.51 25.76 -0.06
N ARG A 277 19.51 26.40 -0.67
CA ARG A 277 19.69 27.86 -0.71
C ARG A 277 20.63 28.29 -1.84
N CYS A 278 20.54 29.54 -2.27
CA CYS A 278 21.48 30.12 -3.24
C CYS A 278 21.67 31.63 -3.03
N ILE A 279 22.88 32.12 -3.28
CA ILE A 279 23.16 33.56 -3.32
C ILE A 279 22.60 34.12 -4.62
N VAL A 280 21.67 35.08 -4.54
CA VAL A 280 21.05 35.69 -5.73
C VAL A 280 21.62 37.08 -6.04
N LYS A 281 22.20 37.76 -5.04
CA LYS A 281 22.85 39.07 -5.18
C LYS A 281 23.99 39.20 -4.18
N CYS A 282 25.12 39.77 -4.59
CA CYS A 282 26.25 40.14 -3.74
C CYS A 282 26.59 41.62 -3.97
N ALA A 283 26.37 42.47 -2.96
CA ALA A 283 26.48 43.93 -3.08
C ALA A 283 26.51 44.62 -1.70
N ASN A 284 26.39 45.95 -1.65
CA ASN A 284 26.22 46.66 -0.38
C ASN A 284 24.86 46.35 0.29
N PHE A 285 24.74 46.72 1.57
CA PHE A 285 23.55 46.44 2.38
C PHE A 285 22.24 46.99 1.78
N GLN A 286 22.27 48.20 1.23
CA GLN A 286 21.07 48.85 0.66
C GLN A 286 20.55 48.10 -0.56
N GLN A 287 21.45 47.71 -1.47
CA GLN A 287 21.09 46.97 -2.68
C GLN A 287 20.58 45.56 -2.35
N CYS A 288 21.24 44.85 -1.44
CA CYS A 288 20.78 43.52 -1.01
C CYS A 288 19.40 43.59 -0.31
N SER A 289 19.21 44.58 0.57
CA SER A 289 17.93 44.80 1.25
C SER A 289 16.81 45.17 0.27
N HIS A 290 17.14 45.92 -0.79
CA HIS A 290 16.19 46.25 -1.85
C HIS A 290 15.76 45.00 -2.64
N THR A 291 16.71 44.16 -3.06
CA THR A 291 16.41 42.89 -3.74
C THR A 291 15.54 41.98 -2.88
N LYS A 292 15.87 41.83 -1.58
CA LYS A 292 15.02 41.09 -0.62
C LYS A 292 13.58 41.62 -0.61
N ALA A 293 13.40 42.92 -0.39
CA ALA A 293 12.08 43.53 -0.28
C ALA A 293 11.25 43.36 -1.57
N LEU A 294 11.91 43.38 -2.74
CA LEU A 294 11.26 43.16 -4.03
C LEU A 294 10.75 41.72 -4.17
N MET A 295 11.55 40.72 -3.78
CA MET A 295 11.17 39.30 -3.81
C MET A 295 10.01 38.99 -2.85
N GLU A 296 10.08 39.49 -1.62
CA GLU A 296 9.02 39.30 -0.62
C GLU A 296 7.72 39.98 -1.05
N LYS A 297 7.78 41.20 -1.59
CA LYS A 297 6.60 41.95 -2.06
C LYS A 297 5.89 41.27 -3.23
N GLN A 298 6.63 40.66 -4.15
CA GLN A 298 6.04 40.00 -5.32
C GLN A 298 5.33 38.70 -4.94
N THR A 299 5.89 37.95 -3.98
CA THR A 299 5.34 36.66 -3.57
C THR A 299 4.25 36.77 -2.49
N SER A 300 4.25 37.85 -1.71
CA SER A 300 3.18 38.15 -0.73
C SER A 300 1.79 38.38 -1.36
N ARG A 301 1.71 38.63 -2.68
CA ARG A 301 0.44 38.87 -3.40
C ARG A 301 -0.12 37.61 -4.08
N GLY A 302 0.55 36.46 -3.93
CA GLY A 302 0.16 35.18 -4.52
C GLY A 302 -0.78 34.34 -3.66
N ALA A 303 -1.20 33.18 -4.19
CA ALA A 303 -2.18 32.28 -3.57
C ALA A 303 -1.72 31.62 -2.25
N THR A 304 -0.43 31.64 -1.91
CA THR A 304 0.16 30.96 -0.74
C THR A 304 0.18 31.81 0.54
N ASN A 305 -0.18 33.10 0.49
CA ASN A 305 -0.24 34.03 1.64
C ASN A 305 1.06 34.15 2.49
N LYS A 306 2.19 33.56 2.06
CA LYS A 306 3.49 33.60 2.74
C LYS A 306 4.57 34.04 1.73
N PRO A 307 5.42 35.04 2.04
CA PRO A 307 6.51 35.44 1.16
C PRO A 307 7.62 34.38 1.09
N LEU A 308 8.39 34.40 0.00
CA LEU A 308 9.63 33.61 -0.11
C LEU A 308 10.59 33.92 1.05
N LYS A 309 11.28 32.89 1.54
CA LYS A 309 12.29 33.04 2.60
C LYS A 309 13.59 33.63 2.05
N VAL A 310 13.81 34.92 2.29
CA VAL A 310 15.00 35.66 1.84
C VAL A 310 15.71 36.34 3.01
N GLN A 311 17.02 36.18 3.09
CA GLN A 311 17.86 36.77 4.14
C GLN A 311 19.01 37.57 3.56
N VAL A 312 19.31 38.72 4.17
CA VAL A 312 20.55 39.46 3.89
C VAL A 312 21.59 39.02 4.91
N MET A 313 22.77 38.61 4.44
CA MET A 313 23.84 38.09 5.29
C MET A 313 25.17 38.76 4.99
N HIS A 314 26.04 38.88 5.99
CA HIS A 314 27.41 39.35 5.79
C HIS A 314 28.22 38.33 4.99
N THR A 315 29.09 38.80 4.08
CA THR A 315 29.93 37.92 3.24
C THR A 315 30.84 37.00 4.05
N TYR A 316 31.50 37.52 5.09
CA TYR A 316 32.35 36.70 5.97
C TYR A 316 31.59 35.56 6.67
N LEU A 317 30.37 35.80 7.17
CA LEU A 317 29.56 34.72 7.76
C LEU A 317 29.27 33.64 6.71
N THR A 318 28.94 34.07 5.49
CA THR A 318 28.69 33.15 4.37
C THR A 318 29.94 32.34 4.02
N ALA A 319 31.12 32.98 4.00
CA ALA A 319 32.41 32.31 3.78
C ALA A 319 32.69 31.24 4.86
N HIS A 320 32.45 31.58 6.13
CA HIS A 320 32.59 30.65 7.25
C HIS A 320 31.60 29.49 7.17
N GLN A 321 30.36 29.71 6.74
CA GLN A 321 29.37 28.64 6.51
C GLN A 321 29.73 27.73 5.34
N VAL A 322 30.27 28.27 4.24
CA VAL A 322 30.78 27.48 3.11
C VAL A 322 31.94 26.60 3.59
N PHE A 323 32.89 27.17 4.33
CA PHE A 323 34.02 26.42 4.87
C PHE A 323 33.57 25.34 5.87
N ALA A 324 32.62 25.63 6.77
CA ALA A 324 32.06 24.63 7.68
C ALA A 324 31.43 23.43 6.93
N SER A 325 30.69 23.69 5.85
CA SER A 325 30.13 22.65 4.97
C SER A 325 31.22 21.82 4.27
N ARG A 326 32.30 22.45 3.81
CA ARG A 326 33.46 21.74 3.23
C ARG A 326 34.19 20.91 4.28
N LEU A 327 34.34 21.40 5.51
CA LEU A 327 34.93 20.66 6.63
C LEU A 327 34.14 19.40 6.98
N LEU A 328 32.79 19.45 7.01
CA LEU A 328 31.98 18.25 7.25
C LEU A 328 32.19 17.20 6.14
N THR A 329 32.33 17.65 4.89
CA THR A 329 32.59 16.76 3.74
C THR A 329 33.98 16.14 3.83
N TRP A 330 34.99 16.94 4.19
CA TRP A 330 36.36 16.49 4.42
C TRP A 330 36.45 15.49 5.58
N LEU A 331 35.79 15.80 6.70
CA LEU A 331 35.74 14.91 7.87
C LEU A 331 35.10 13.57 7.51
N HIS A 332 34.00 13.58 6.78
CA HIS A 332 33.36 12.37 6.30
C HIS A 332 34.31 11.48 5.46
N ASN A 333 35.10 12.08 4.55
CA ASN A 333 36.08 11.33 3.76
C ASN A 333 37.17 10.69 4.65
N ILE A 334 37.57 11.36 5.72
CA ILE A 334 38.52 10.79 6.70
C ILE A 334 37.89 9.63 7.46
N LEU A 335 36.64 9.73 7.87
CA LEU A 335 35.93 8.63 8.55
C LEU A 335 35.76 7.40 7.65
N GLU A 336 35.60 7.58 6.33
CA GLU A 336 35.56 6.46 5.37
C GLU A 336 36.93 5.81 5.16
N SER A 337 38.03 6.49 5.48
CA SER A 337 39.38 5.99 5.22
C SER A 337 39.81 4.87 6.16
N ALA A 338 39.41 4.92 7.43
CA ALA A 338 39.82 3.96 8.47
C ALA A 338 38.83 3.86 9.65
N GLN A 339 38.76 2.67 10.26
CA GLN A 339 38.00 2.40 11.49
C GLN A 339 38.52 3.19 12.69
N THR A 340 39.83 3.39 12.79
CA THR A 340 40.43 4.16 13.91
C THR A 340 39.85 5.57 14.01
N PHE A 341 39.76 6.30 12.89
CA PHE A 341 39.21 7.66 12.92
C PHE A 341 37.74 7.69 13.33
N ARG A 342 36.97 6.65 13.00
CA ARG A 342 35.58 6.49 13.44
C ARG A 342 35.46 6.31 14.94
N LEU A 343 36.35 5.51 15.55
CA LEU A 343 36.38 5.34 17.01
C LEU A 343 36.70 6.66 17.74
N ILE A 344 37.71 7.41 17.26
CA ILE A 344 38.07 8.73 17.82
C ILE A 344 36.92 9.72 17.67
N PHE A 345 36.32 9.78 16.48
CA PHE A 345 35.14 10.61 16.22
C PHE A 345 33.98 10.28 17.15
N SER A 346 33.72 8.99 17.36
CA SER A 346 32.64 8.55 18.22
C SER A 346 32.85 8.97 19.68
N ASP A 347 34.08 8.85 20.19
CA ASP A 347 34.40 9.30 21.55
C ASP A 347 34.10 10.80 21.74
N ILE A 348 34.49 11.62 20.75
CA ILE A 348 34.29 13.08 20.78
C ILE A 348 32.81 13.44 20.66
N ILE A 349 32.11 12.86 19.69
CA ILE A 349 30.72 13.26 19.42
C ILE A 349 29.77 12.83 20.55
N ASN A 350 30.16 11.80 21.30
CA ASN A 350 29.45 11.31 22.48
C ASN A 350 29.91 11.97 23.79
N LYS A 351 30.96 12.79 23.76
CA LYS A 351 31.43 13.57 24.91
C LYS A 351 30.30 14.41 25.52
N ASP A 352 30.37 14.61 26.83
CA ASP A 352 29.37 15.32 27.63
C ASP A 352 27.94 14.73 27.48
N GLY A 353 27.82 13.45 27.15
CA GLY A 353 26.53 12.78 26.95
C GLY A 353 25.86 13.10 25.60
N GLY A 354 26.64 13.40 24.57
CA GLY A 354 26.13 13.63 23.21
C GLY A 354 25.47 15.00 23.03
N THR A 355 26.04 16.05 23.61
CA THR A 355 25.50 17.42 23.52
C THR A 355 25.46 17.95 22.08
N ILE A 356 26.50 17.66 21.29
CA ILE A 356 26.56 18.04 19.86
C ILE A 356 25.44 17.34 19.10
N VAL A 357 25.32 16.01 19.26
CA VAL A 357 24.24 15.21 18.64
C VAL A 357 22.87 15.78 18.99
N SER A 358 22.61 16.00 20.28
CA SER A 358 21.34 16.55 20.77
C SER A 358 21.04 17.93 20.15
N SER A 359 22.06 18.79 20.06
CA SER A 359 21.92 20.11 19.45
C SER A 359 21.57 20.02 17.98
N ILE A 360 22.26 19.19 17.21
CA ILE A 360 22.01 19.04 15.77
C ILE A 360 20.61 18.47 15.51
N ILE A 361 20.16 17.49 16.29
CA ILE A 361 18.79 16.95 16.22
C ILE A 361 17.75 18.06 16.46
N TRP A 362 17.98 18.94 17.46
CA TRP A 362 17.06 20.04 17.76
C TRP A 362 17.07 21.18 16.75
N THR A 363 18.16 21.36 16.02
CA THR A 363 18.31 22.45 15.06
C THR A 363 18.24 21.95 13.61
N ASP A 364 17.87 20.70 13.38
CA ASP A 364 17.80 20.09 12.04
C ASP A 364 16.96 20.95 11.10
N THR A 365 15.76 21.35 11.53
CA THR A 365 14.82 22.17 10.75
C THR A 365 15.31 23.59 10.45
N LYS A 366 16.30 24.09 11.20
CA LYS A 366 16.88 25.43 11.00
C LYS A 366 17.91 25.46 9.88
N MET A 367 18.50 24.30 9.56
CA MET A 367 19.53 24.16 8.53
C MET A 367 18.92 24.00 7.14
N TRP A 368 19.69 24.33 6.10
CA TRP A 368 19.32 24.07 4.70
C TRP A 368 19.67 22.65 4.28
N LYS A 369 19.04 22.16 3.21
CA LYS A 369 19.15 20.79 2.66
C LYS A 369 20.56 20.20 2.68
N THR A 370 21.55 20.88 2.09
CA THR A 370 22.94 20.37 2.05
C THR A 370 23.56 20.17 3.44
N ALA A 371 23.37 21.13 4.37
CA ALA A 371 23.94 21.03 5.71
C ALA A 371 23.35 19.87 6.51
N ARG A 372 22.03 19.64 6.40
CA ARG A 372 21.35 18.49 7.02
C ARG A 372 21.93 17.17 6.51
N VAL A 373 21.99 17.01 5.19
CA VAL A 373 22.50 15.78 4.55
C VAL A 373 23.96 15.50 4.94
N GLN A 374 24.80 16.53 5.07
CA GLN A 374 26.19 16.36 5.52
C GLN A 374 26.28 15.86 6.96
N TRP A 375 25.48 16.43 7.88
CA TRP A 375 25.40 15.92 9.26
C TRP A 375 24.89 14.48 9.33
N HIS A 376 23.84 14.16 8.57
CA HIS A 376 23.29 12.81 8.54
C HIS A 376 24.32 11.79 8.03
N ARG A 377 25.09 12.14 6.99
CA ARG A 377 26.21 11.31 6.51
C ARG A 377 27.28 11.08 7.57
N LEU A 378 27.60 12.10 8.37
CA LEU A 378 28.54 11.95 9.48
C LEU A 378 27.99 11.04 10.59
N PHE A 379 26.71 11.13 10.94
CA PHE A 379 26.11 10.19 11.89
C PHE A 379 26.17 8.75 11.37
N ILE A 380 25.81 8.54 10.10
CA ILE A 380 25.83 7.20 9.48
C ILE A 380 27.27 6.64 9.44
N SER A 381 28.23 7.39 8.89
CA SER A 381 29.61 6.91 8.72
C SER A 381 30.41 6.84 10.02
N GLY A 382 30.15 7.76 10.96
CA GLY A 382 30.92 7.91 12.19
C GLY A 382 30.34 7.20 13.42
N MET A 383 29.01 7.07 13.54
CA MET A 383 28.37 6.50 14.74
C MET A 383 27.66 5.17 14.47
N LEU A 384 26.95 5.03 13.36
CA LEU A 384 26.10 3.86 13.09
C LEU A 384 26.87 2.61 12.65
N MET A 385 28.19 2.68 12.55
CA MET A 385 29.02 1.51 12.21
C MET A 385 29.52 0.75 13.44
N ASP A 386 29.60 1.43 14.58
CA ASP A 386 30.05 0.85 15.85
C ASP A 386 28.85 0.56 16.76
N GLN A 387 28.82 -0.62 17.38
CA GLN A 387 27.63 -1.09 18.10
C GLN A 387 27.33 -0.27 19.37
N GLU A 388 28.35 0.11 20.15
CA GLU A 388 28.16 0.89 21.38
C GLU A 388 27.78 2.35 21.06
N SER A 389 28.44 2.93 20.07
CA SER A 389 28.15 4.27 19.55
C SER A 389 26.73 4.36 18.99
N LYS A 390 26.30 3.33 18.24
CA LYS A 390 24.94 3.21 17.70
C LYS A 390 23.89 3.15 18.82
N LYS A 391 24.13 2.37 19.90
CA LYS A 391 23.23 2.33 21.07
C LYS A 391 23.08 3.70 21.74
N LEU A 392 24.19 4.43 21.93
CA LEU A 392 24.15 5.75 22.54
C LEU A 392 23.45 6.79 21.67
N PHE A 393 23.67 6.75 20.35
CA PHE A 393 22.92 7.56 19.39
C PHE A 393 21.42 7.23 19.44
N ALA A 394 21.05 5.94 19.46
CA ALA A 394 19.66 5.51 19.50
C ALA A 394 18.91 5.98 20.76
N ARG A 395 19.56 5.95 21.93
CA ARG A 395 19.01 6.52 23.18
C ARG A 395 18.82 8.04 23.05
N THR A 396 19.82 8.76 22.55
CA THR A 396 19.75 10.21 22.36
C THR A 396 18.66 10.62 21.36
N PHE A 397 18.57 9.90 20.23
CA PHE A 397 17.53 10.07 19.22
C PHE A 397 16.13 9.86 19.80
N THR A 398 15.94 8.76 20.54
CA THR A 398 14.65 8.42 21.18
C THR A 398 14.24 9.44 22.23
N LYS A 399 15.20 9.96 23.02
CA LYS A 399 14.96 11.00 24.03
C LYS A 399 14.39 12.28 23.41
N HIS A 400 14.87 12.67 22.23
CA HIS A 400 14.47 13.91 21.54
C HIS A 400 13.39 13.72 20.47
N TYR A 401 12.94 12.48 20.25
CA TYR A 401 12.01 12.11 19.18
C TYR A 401 10.75 12.98 19.12
N SER A 402 10.12 13.26 20.27
CA SER A 402 8.86 14.03 20.31
C SER A 402 9.01 15.45 19.76
N LYS A 403 10.10 16.14 20.15
CA LYS A 403 10.38 17.49 19.68
C LYS A 403 10.79 17.47 18.21
N MET A 404 11.71 16.57 17.85
CA MET A 404 12.18 16.38 16.48
C MET A 404 11.02 16.15 15.50
N MET A 405 10.07 15.27 15.85
CA MET A 405 8.91 15.00 14.99
C MET A 405 7.94 16.19 14.92
N LYS A 406 7.73 16.93 16.01
CA LYS A 406 6.90 18.15 15.98
C LYS A 406 7.52 19.23 15.11
N ASP A 407 8.84 19.39 15.18
CA ASP A 407 9.57 20.33 14.33
C ASP A 407 9.45 19.88 12.85
N PHE A 408 9.60 18.58 12.55
CA PHE A 408 9.41 18.04 11.19
C PHE A 408 7.99 18.19 10.63
N ILE A 409 6.96 18.06 11.47
CA ILE A 409 5.56 18.25 11.05
C ILE A 409 5.31 19.68 10.54
N LEU A 410 5.97 20.67 11.16
CA LEU A 410 5.89 22.08 10.80
C LEU A 410 6.94 22.52 9.75
N ASP A 411 7.90 21.64 9.45
CA ASP A 411 8.97 21.88 8.49
C ASP A 411 8.43 21.92 7.05
N ASP A 412 9.20 22.53 6.16
CA ASP A 412 8.91 22.58 4.73
C ASP A 412 9.58 21.43 3.96
N HIS A 413 10.73 20.94 4.43
CA HIS A 413 11.51 19.90 3.75
C HIS A 413 10.86 18.49 3.78
N ASP A 414 11.23 17.67 2.80
CA ASP A 414 10.84 16.25 2.71
C ASP A 414 11.45 15.39 3.84
N HIS A 415 10.75 14.29 4.18
CA HIS A 415 11.19 13.34 5.20
C HIS A 415 12.62 12.82 4.96
N ALA A 416 13.00 12.57 3.71
CA ALA A 416 14.32 12.04 3.34
C ALA A 416 15.50 12.98 3.68
N VAL A 417 15.22 14.27 3.91
CA VAL A 417 16.22 15.29 4.30
C VAL A 417 16.08 15.67 5.78
N SER A 418 15.14 15.06 6.50
CA SER A 418 15.00 15.24 7.94
C SER A 418 15.79 14.19 8.69
N VAL A 419 16.37 14.57 9.82
CA VAL A 419 17.01 13.63 10.75
C VAL A 419 16.05 12.52 11.21
N ALA A 420 14.73 12.77 11.17
CA ALA A 420 13.70 11.77 11.45
C ALA A 420 13.82 10.51 10.57
N SER A 421 14.32 10.65 9.33
CA SER A 421 14.52 9.51 8.42
C SER A 421 15.51 8.47 8.92
N LEU A 422 16.39 8.82 9.87
CA LEU A 422 17.32 7.88 10.48
C LEU A 422 16.64 6.85 11.39
N GLY A 423 15.34 7.01 11.71
CA GLY A 423 14.57 6.04 12.49
C GLY A 423 14.68 4.61 11.95
N VAL A 424 14.67 4.44 10.62
CA VAL A 424 14.81 3.14 9.96
C VAL A 424 16.16 2.46 10.24
N GLN A 425 17.22 3.23 10.50
CA GLN A 425 18.56 2.68 10.78
C GLN A 425 18.72 2.24 12.25
N LEU A 426 17.78 2.62 13.11
CA LEU A 426 17.85 2.39 14.56
C LEU A 426 16.79 1.40 15.03
N PHE A 427 15.58 1.51 14.50
CA PHE A 427 14.40 0.79 14.99
C PHE A 427 14.19 -0.58 14.36
N THR A 428 14.98 -0.94 13.33
CA THR A 428 14.95 -2.26 12.67
C THR A 428 15.90 -3.26 13.32
N MET A 429 16.86 -2.81 14.14
CA MET A 429 17.82 -3.69 14.81
C MET A 429 17.23 -4.33 16.06
N PRO A 430 17.12 -5.68 16.14
CA PRO A 430 16.47 -6.35 17.27
C PRO A 430 17.04 -5.96 18.64
N THR A 431 18.37 -5.94 18.80
CA THR A 431 18.97 -5.69 20.13
C THR A 431 18.70 -4.26 20.60
N ILE A 432 18.79 -3.29 19.70
CA ILE A 432 18.54 -1.88 19.99
C ILE A 432 17.06 -1.64 20.20
N ALA A 433 16.19 -2.15 19.33
CA ALA A 433 14.75 -2.00 19.45
C ALA A 433 14.24 -2.56 20.79
N HIS A 434 14.65 -3.77 21.19
CA HIS A 434 14.25 -4.35 22.47
C HIS A 434 14.78 -3.55 23.66
N MET A 435 16.02 -3.07 23.60
CA MET A 435 16.61 -2.19 24.62
C MET A 435 15.81 -0.87 24.75
N LEU A 436 15.48 -0.23 23.63
CA LEU A 436 14.69 1.00 23.62
C LEU A 436 13.25 0.80 24.14
N VAL A 437 12.64 -0.36 23.88
CA VAL A 437 11.31 -0.69 24.43
C VAL A 437 11.39 -0.94 25.94
N ALA A 438 12.43 -1.65 26.41
CA ALA A 438 12.57 -2.01 27.81
C ALA A 438 13.05 -0.85 28.70
N GLU A 439 13.96 -0.01 28.21
CA GLU A 439 14.68 0.98 29.02
C GLU A 439 14.25 2.43 28.74
N GLU A 440 13.81 2.74 27.52
CA GLU A 440 13.53 4.12 27.08
C GLU A 440 12.05 4.41 26.80
N ASP A 441 11.16 3.43 27.00
CA ASP A 441 9.72 3.51 26.72
C ASP A 441 9.42 4.04 25.29
N VAL A 442 10.23 3.63 24.30
CA VAL A 442 10.18 4.19 22.94
C VAL A 442 8.78 4.14 22.31
N LEU A 443 8.06 3.02 22.47
CA LEU A 443 6.70 2.87 21.93
C LEU A 443 5.77 3.96 22.46
N ALA A 444 5.88 4.26 23.76
CA ALA A 444 5.04 5.27 24.37
C ALA A 444 5.44 6.69 23.98
N ARG A 445 6.74 6.98 23.79
CA ARG A 445 7.19 8.29 23.29
C ARG A 445 6.67 8.56 21.87
N LEU A 446 6.77 7.58 20.98
CA LEU A 446 6.23 7.64 19.62
C LEU A 446 4.72 7.84 19.65
N LEU A 447 3.99 6.98 20.35
CA LEU A 447 2.53 7.01 20.39
C LEU A 447 1.98 8.25 21.09
N ASN A 448 2.58 8.73 22.18
CA ASN A 448 2.15 9.99 22.81
C ASN A 448 2.36 11.19 21.88
N THR A 449 3.44 11.19 21.10
CA THR A 449 3.68 12.24 20.09
C THR A 449 2.59 12.20 19.02
N PHE A 450 2.29 11.02 18.48
CA PHE A 450 1.22 10.82 17.49
C PHE A 450 -0.16 11.22 18.04
N LEU A 451 -0.49 10.75 19.26
CA LEU A 451 -1.74 11.03 19.94
C LEU A 451 -1.92 12.53 20.24
N SER A 452 -0.86 13.25 20.61
CA SER A 452 -0.94 14.68 20.93
C SER A 452 -1.42 15.55 19.76
N GLU A 453 -1.20 15.11 18.52
CA GLU A 453 -1.69 15.79 17.32
C GLU A 453 -3.07 15.27 16.89
N CYS A 454 -3.35 13.98 17.14
CA CYS A 454 -4.67 13.39 16.94
C CYS A 454 -5.72 14.00 17.89
N GLU A 455 -5.34 14.31 19.13
CA GLU A 455 -6.19 14.99 20.12
C GLU A 455 -6.67 16.37 19.64
N LYS A 456 -5.87 17.08 18.84
CA LYS A 456 -6.25 18.37 18.23
C LYS A 456 -7.37 18.22 17.19
N LYS A 457 -7.61 17.00 16.70
CA LYS A 457 -8.58 16.65 15.67
C LYS A 457 -9.76 15.82 16.21
N LEU A 458 -9.97 15.83 17.52
CA LEU A 458 -11.11 15.16 18.14
C LEU A 458 -12.40 15.99 18.01
N ARG A 459 -13.50 15.31 17.66
CA ARG A 459 -14.88 15.79 17.84
C ARG A 459 -15.67 14.67 18.52
N ASP A 460 -16.37 14.98 19.62
CA ASP A 460 -17.13 13.99 20.41
C ASP A 460 -16.32 12.75 20.81
N ASN A 461 -15.06 12.95 21.21
CA ASN A 461 -14.09 11.87 21.54
C ASN A 461 -13.76 10.91 20.37
N LYS A 462 -14.14 11.26 19.13
CA LYS A 462 -13.79 10.53 17.90
C LYS A 462 -12.90 11.38 17.00
N LEU A 463 -12.07 10.73 16.20
CA LEU A 463 -11.24 11.43 15.21
C LEU A 463 -12.12 11.98 14.08
N ALA A 464 -11.95 13.26 13.76
CA ALA A 464 -12.62 13.93 12.65
C ALA A 464 -11.57 14.52 11.70
N LEU A 465 -11.31 13.83 10.58
CA LEU A 465 -10.20 14.13 9.66
C LEU A 465 -10.62 14.99 8.44
N GLU A 466 -11.56 15.93 8.63
CA GLU A 466 -12.12 16.74 7.53
C GLU A 466 -11.09 17.65 6.83
N HIS A 467 -11.19 17.76 5.51
CA HIS A 467 -10.30 18.56 4.64
C HIS A 467 -10.42 20.10 4.79
N ARG A 468 -11.34 20.62 5.62
CA ARG A 468 -11.55 22.08 5.76
C ARG A 468 -10.44 22.83 6.50
N SER A 469 -9.42 22.12 6.97
CA SER A 469 -8.23 22.72 7.57
C SER A 469 -7.08 22.74 6.55
N SER A 470 -6.42 23.89 6.45
CA SER A 470 -5.14 24.15 5.76
C SER A 470 -3.98 23.18 6.10
N ASN A 471 -4.21 22.15 6.93
CA ASN A 471 -3.21 21.32 7.60
C ASN A 471 -3.22 19.85 7.12
N THR A 472 -3.60 19.60 5.86
CA THR A 472 -3.59 18.23 5.29
C THR A 472 -2.17 17.68 5.16
N SER A 473 -1.17 18.55 4.91
CA SER A 473 0.24 18.19 4.86
C SER A 473 0.80 17.75 6.22
N GLU A 474 0.47 18.48 7.30
CA GLU A 474 0.90 18.18 8.67
C GLU A 474 0.44 16.78 9.11
N PHE A 475 -0.82 16.43 8.82
CA PHE A 475 -1.36 15.12 9.18
C PHE A 475 -0.81 13.98 8.30
N ARG A 476 -0.34 14.27 7.08
CA ARG A 476 0.41 13.29 6.29
C ARG A 476 1.79 13.08 6.88
N ARG A 477 2.46 14.15 7.34
CA ARG A 477 3.80 14.09 7.96
C ARG A 477 3.79 13.33 9.28
N ILE A 478 2.77 13.48 10.12
CA ILE A 478 2.74 12.74 11.40
C ILE A 478 2.60 11.22 11.22
N GLN A 479 2.03 10.76 10.10
CA GLN A 479 1.91 9.33 9.82
C GLN A 479 3.26 8.63 9.68
N TYR A 480 4.38 9.37 9.52
CA TYR A 480 5.71 8.78 9.53
C TYR A 480 6.05 8.06 10.84
N ILE A 481 5.47 8.52 11.96
CA ILE A 481 5.61 7.86 13.27
C ILE A 481 5.08 6.41 13.24
N LEU A 482 4.06 6.13 12.41
CA LEU A 482 3.51 4.77 12.29
C LEU A 482 4.46 3.83 11.53
N TYR A 483 5.33 4.35 10.65
CA TYR A 483 6.38 3.52 10.04
C TYR A 483 7.46 3.19 11.07
N ASP A 484 7.88 4.15 11.89
CA ASP A 484 8.83 3.90 12.97
C ASP A 484 8.30 2.88 13.98
N LEU A 485 7.00 2.97 14.30
CA LEU A 485 6.31 1.98 15.13
C LEU A 485 6.30 0.60 14.46
N LYS A 486 6.09 0.52 13.14
CA LYS A 486 6.17 -0.73 12.37
C LYS A 486 7.57 -1.33 12.45
N TYR A 487 8.64 -0.54 12.35
CA TYR A 487 10.02 -1.04 12.46
C TYR A 487 10.27 -1.69 13.82
N LEU A 488 9.93 -1.00 14.91
CA LEU A 488 10.09 -1.51 16.27
C LEU A 488 9.32 -2.80 16.53
N LEU A 489 8.10 -2.91 16.01
CA LEU A 489 7.26 -4.09 16.18
C LEU A 489 7.58 -5.20 15.16
N GLY A 490 8.34 -4.90 14.10
CA GLY A 490 8.78 -5.89 13.12
C GLY A 490 9.76 -6.91 13.71
N VAL A 491 10.49 -6.54 14.77
CA VAL A 491 11.47 -7.38 15.45
C VAL A 491 10.86 -8.07 16.67
N LYS A 492 10.04 -9.10 16.44
CA LYS A 492 9.40 -9.87 17.52
C LYS A 492 10.42 -10.45 18.51
N PRO A 493 10.24 -10.26 19.84
CA PRO A 493 11.15 -10.81 20.84
C PRO A 493 10.98 -12.32 21.00
N GLU A 494 12.11 -13.03 21.06
CA GLU A 494 12.14 -14.46 21.42
C GLU A 494 12.21 -14.66 22.95
N VAL A 495 12.81 -13.71 23.66
CA VAL A 495 13.00 -13.74 25.12
C VAL A 495 12.36 -12.50 25.74
N TRP A 496 11.53 -12.72 26.77
CA TRP A 496 10.79 -11.66 27.45
C TRP A 496 11.31 -11.36 28.86
N THR A 497 11.80 -10.14 29.06
CA THR A 497 12.13 -9.58 30.38
C THR A 497 10.92 -8.85 30.98
N ASN A 498 10.93 -8.58 32.29
CA ASN A 498 9.85 -7.81 32.93
C ASN A 498 9.77 -6.37 32.41
N ASP A 499 10.91 -5.78 32.10
CA ASP A 499 11.01 -4.41 31.56
C ASP A 499 10.45 -4.35 30.15
N LEU A 500 10.81 -5.31 29.29
CA LEU A 500 10.25 -5.42 27.95
C LEU A 500 8.73 -5.62 27.97
N ARG A 501 8.22 -6.49 28.86
CA ARG A 501 6.76 -6.67 29.06
C ARG A 501 6.10 -5.35 29.46
N ARG A 502 6.70 -4.61 30.39
CA ARG A 502 6.17 -3.32 30.87
C ARG A 502 6.14 -2.27 29.76
N GLY A 503 7.26 -2.09 29.03
CA GLY A 503 7.35 -1.13 27.94
C GLY A 503 6.37 -1.42 26.80
N PHE A 504 6.26 -2.70 26.41
CA PHE A 504 5.27 -3.12 25.40
C PHE A 504 3.83 -2.88 25.87
N LEU A 505 3.47 -3.28 27.09
CA LEU A 505 2.11 -3.08 27.61
C LEU A 505 1.74 -1.60 27.77
N HIS A 506 2.71 -0.75 28.12
CA HIS A 506 2.51 0.70 28.19
C HIS A 506 2.24 1.27 26.79
N GLY A 507 3.03 0.90 25.78
CA GLY A 507 2.78 1.23 24.38
C GLY A 507 1.43 0.71 23.89
N TYR A 508 1.10 -0.55 24.17
CA TYR A 508 -0.18 -1.17 23.79
C TYR A 508 -1.39 -0.41 24.34
N ASN A 509 -1.32 0.10 25.58
CA ASN A 509 -2.37 0.93 26.15
C ASN A 509 -2.63 2.20 25.31
N LEU A 510 -1.58 2.82 24.77
CA LEU A 510 -1.68 3.99 23.92
C LEU A 510 -2.19 3.63 22.52
N ILE A 511 -1.85 2.45 22.00
CA ILE A 511 -2.47 1.91 20.79
C ILE A 511 -3.98 1.75 21.01
N LEU A 512 -4.42 1.14 22.13
CA LEU A 512 -5.84 1.03 22.46
C LEU A 512 -6.51 2.40 22.52
N ARG A 513 -5.85 3.42 23.09
CA ARG A 513 -6.37 4.79 23.11
C ARG A 513 -6.59 5.34 21.69
N LEU A 514 -5.63 5.15 20.78
CA LEU A 514 -5.79 5.54 19.37
C LEU A 514 -6.96 4.79 18.72
N LEU A 515 -7.02 3.47 18.87
CA LEU A 515 -8.08 2.65 18.29
C LEU A 515 -9.46 3.00 18.89
N SER A 516 -9.53 3.41 20.15
CA SER A 516 -10.76 3.91 20.79
C SER A 516 -11.29 5.20 20.17
N MET A 517 -10.38 6.09 19.75
CA MET A 517 -10.73 7.33 19.03
C MET A 517 -11.23 7.03 17.61
N MET A 518 -10.80 5.91 17.02
CA MET A 518 -11.24 5.45 15.69
C MET A 518 -12.51 4.59 15.72
N GLN A 519 -12.76 3.87 16.82
CA GLN A 519 -13.90 2.97 16.96
C GLN A 519 -15.22 3.73 16.76
N GLY A 520 -15.92 3.50 15.66
CA GLY A 520 -17.19 4.16 15.36
C GLY A 520 -17.06 5.59 14.85
N MET A 521 -15.89 6.03 14.37
CA MET A 521 -15.72 7.33 13.72
C MET A 521 -16.37 7.34 12.32
N ASP A 522 -16.58 8.53 11.74
CA ASP A 522 -17.23 8.75 10.44
C ASP A 522 -18.54 7.94 10.23
N PRO A 523 -19.52 8.06 11.16
CA PRO A 523 -20.78 7.33 11.04
C PRO A 523 -21.62 7.82 9.85
N MET A 524 -22.22 6.87 9.12
CA MET A 524 -23.11 7.09 7.99
C MET A 524 -24.58 6.85 8.37
N VAL A 525 -25.46 7.75 7.93
CA VAL A 525 -26.92 7.64 8.11
C VAL A 525 -27.60 7.60 6.73
N ARG A 526 -28.54 6.69 6.54
CA ARG A 526 -29.28 6.52 5.28
C ARG A 526 -30.08 7.76 4.92
N GLN A 527 -29.96 8.22 3.67
CA GLN A 527 -30.73 9.37 3.17
C GLN A 527 -32.05 8.92 2.51
N VAL A 528 -33.18 9.33 3.08
CA VAL A 528 -34.54 8.94 2.65
C VAL A 528 -35.29 10.07 1.90
N GLY A 529 -34.71 11.28 1.86
CA GLY A 529 -35.28 12.46 1.18
C GLY A 529 -34.54 12.85 -0.10
N THR A 530 -33.97 14.06 -0.12
CA THR A 530 -33.14 14.57 -1.21
C THR A 530 -31.79 13.84 -1.28
N HIS A 531 -31.18 13.82 -2.47
CA HIS A 531 -29.81 13.35 -2.62
C HIS A 531 -28.86 14.22 -1.80
N MET A 532 -27.84 13.62 -1.21
CA MET A 532 -26.81 14.37 -0.49
C MET A 532 -26.07 15.34 -1.41
N GLU A 533 -26.12 16.63 -1.11
CA GLU A 533 -25.52 17.67 -1.96
C GLU A 533 -23.99 17.79 -1.77
N TYR A 534 -23.52 17.48 -0.57
CA TYR A 534 -22.10 17.54 -0.20
C TYR A 534 -21.65 16.19 0.36
N GLU A 535 -20.71 15.54 -0.32
CA GLU A 535 -20.19 14.26 0.13
C GLU A 535 -19.15 14.44 1.26
N PRO A 536 -19.22 13.61 2.31
CA PRO A 536 -18.20 13.62 3.36
C PRO A 536 -16.87 13.05 2.82
N GLU A 537 -15.77 13.64 3.29
CA GLU A 537 -14.43 13.12 3.03
C GLU A 537 -14.23 11.78 3.74
N TRP A 538 -13.58 10.82 3.08
CA TRP A 538 -13.40 9.46 3.59
C TRP A 538 -11.96 8.94 3.42
N GLU A 539 -11.13 9.59 2.59
CA GLU A 539 -9.80 9.09 2.21
C GLU A 539 -8.82 9.14 3.39
N SER A 540 -8.86 10.19 4.21
CA SER A 540 -7.93 10.39 5.32
C SER A 540 -8.08 9.31 6.40
N ALA A 541 -9.31 8.90 6.68
CA ALA A 541 -9.63 7.80 7.57
C ALA A 541 -9.07 6.45 7.06
N PHE A 542 -9.27 6.14 5.78
CA PHE A 542 -8.74 4.92 5.17
C PHE A 542 -7.22 4.94 5.04
N ASN A 543 -6.61 6.09 4.74
CA ASN A 543 -5.15 6.23 4.72
C ASN A 543 -4.54 5.90 6.08
N LEU A 544 -5.13 6.39 7.18
CA LEU A 544 -4.72 6.04 8.53
C LEU A 544 -4.88 4.53 8.80
N HIS A 545 -6.02 3.94 8.40
CA HIS A 545 -6.24 2.50 8.50
C HIS A 545 -5.21 1.67 7.76
N ILE A 546 -4.86 2.03 6.52
CA ILE A 546 -3.86 1.32 5.71
C ILE A 546 -2.49 1.33 6.41
N LYS A 547 -2.11 2.43 7.06
CA LYS A 547 -0.86 2.46 7.86
C LYS A 547 -0.94 1.57 9.09
N LEU A 548 -2.08 1.59 9.79
CA LEU A 548 -2.30 0.74 10.97
C LEU A 548 -2.44 -0.75 10.63
N ALA A 549 -2.92 -1.09 9.43
CA ALA A 549 -3.05 -2.48 8.97
C ALA A 549 -1.70 -3.21 8.92
N ALA A 550 -0.59 -2.48 8.76
CA ALA A 550 0.75 -3.04 8.86
C ALA A 550 1.27 -3.19 10.31
N VAL A 551 0.66 -2.49 11.27
CA VAL A 551 1.08 -2.43 12.68
C VAL A 551 0.28 -3.43 13.54
N ILE A 552 -1.04 -3.51 13.33
CA ILE A 552 -1.97 -4.33 14.13
C ILE A 552 -1.56 -5.82 14.15
N PRO A 553 -1.23 -6.47 13.03
CA PRO A 553 -0.75 -7.86 13.03
C PRO A 553 0.50 -8.05 13.89
N LEU A 554 1.45 -7.11 13.82
CA LEU A 554 2.68 -7.17 14.61
C LEU A 554 2.41 -7.05 16.10
N VAL A 555 1.46 -6.19 16.50
CA VAL A 555 1.00 -6.08 17.89
C VAL A 555 0.39 -7.39 18.36
N ILE A 556 -0.43 -8.04 17.52
CA ILE A 556 -1.04 -9.35 17.82
C ILE A 556 0.06 -10.41 17.99
N GLU A 557 1.04 -10.47 17.08
CA GLU A 557 2.16 -11.42 17.15
C GLU A 557 3.00 -11.24 18.42
N TRP A 558 3.34 -10.00 18.78
CA TRP A 558 4.03 -9.69 20.03
C TRP A 558 3.21 -10.14 21.23
N ALA A 559 1.92 -9.79 21.27
CA ALA A 559 1.04 -10.19 22.36
C ALA A 559 0.94 -11.71 22.49
N ALA A 560 0.80 -12.43 21.38
CA ALA A 560 0.66 -13.89 21.34
C ALA A 560 1.96 -14.65 21.64
N SER A 561 3.12 -13.98 21.61
CA SER A 561 4.42 -14.59 21.86
C SER A 561 4.67 -14.95 23.35
N ASP A 562 3.97 -14.30 24.29
CA ASP A 562 4.10 -14.54 25.73
C ASP A 562 2.73 -14.61 26.42
N ARG A 563 2.54 -15.63 27.28
CA ARG A 563 1.26 -15.87 27.98
C ARG A 563 0.83 -14.68 28.85
N ILE A 564 1.76 -14.06 29.58
CA ILE A 564 1.43 -12.96 30.52
C ILE A 564 1.04 -11.71 29.71
N VAL A 565 1.77 -11.42 28.64
CA VAL A 565 1.46 -10.31 27.75
C VAL A 565 0.08 -10.51 27.12
N LEU A 566 -0.21 -11.67 26.52
CA LEU A 566 -1.50 -11.97 25.91
C LEU A 566 -2.67 -11.77 26.88
N ILE A 567 -2.53 -12.26 28.11
CA ILE A 567 -3.59 -12.11 29.13
C ILE A 567 -3.84 -10.63 29.44
N LYS A 568 -2.76 -9.86 29.64
CA LYS A 568 -2.88 -8.44 30.00
C LYS A 568 -3.42 -7.61 28.84
N THR A 569 -2.95 -7.83 27.62
CA THR A 569 -3.43 -7.10 26.43
C THR A 569 -4.91 -7.40 26.17
N TYR A 570 -5.32 -8.67 26.20
CA TYR A 570 -6.72 -9.06 26.00
C TYR A 570 -7.63 -8.45 27.09
N ARG A 571 -7.19 -8.47 28.35
CA ARG A 571 -7.91 -7.83 29.46
C ARG A 571 -8.06 -6.32 29.27
N MET A 572 -6.99 -5.63 28.87
CA MET A 572 -7.01 -4.19 28.60
C MET A 572 -7.95 -3.86 27.44
N LEU A 573 -7.95 -4.67 26.39
CA LEU A 573 -8.85 -4.52 25.24
C LEU A 573 -10.32 -4.69 25.63
N MET A 574 -10.66 -5.73 26.41
CA MET A 574 -12.02 -5.95 26.90
C MET A 574 -12.51 -4.78 27.77
N LYS A 575 -11.62 -4.25 28.62
CA LYS A 575 -11.92 -3.06 29.41
C LYS A 575 -12.14 -1.83 28.51
N ALA A 576 -11.28 -1.59 27.53
CA ALA A 576 -11.42 -0.45 26.62
C ALA A 576 -12.74 -0.49 25.82
N LEU A 577 -13.17 -1.68 25.37
CA LEU A 577 -14.48 -1.87 24.75
C LEU A 577 -15.63 -1.60 25.74
N GLY A 578 -15.50 -2.05 26.99
CA GLY A 578 -16.47 -1.76 28.04
C GLY A 578 -16.61 -0.27 28.36
N ASP A 579 -15.47 0.45 28.43
CA ASP A 579 -15.40 1.87 28.78
C ASP A 579 -15.97 2.80 27.68
N LEU A 580 -15.91 2.40 26.41
CA LEU A 580 -16.49 3.15 25.28
C LEU A 580 -18.03 3.15 25.26
N GLY A 581 -18.66 2.43 26.19
CA GLY A 581 -20.09 2.21 26.24
C GLY A 581 -20.46 0.94 25.49
N THR A 582 -20.96 -0.05 26.24
CA THR A 582 -21.49 -1.28 25.68
C THR A 582 -22.89 -1.04 25.10
N GLU A 583 -23.21 -1.77 24.03
CA GLU A 583 -24.58 -1.95 23.56
C GLU A 583 -25.54 -2.46 24.65
N ALA A 584 -25.00 -2.95 25.79
CA ALA A 584 -25.74 -3.20 27.04
C ALA A 584 -26.57 -2.02 27.55
N THR A 585 -26.13 -0.80 27.25
CA THR A 585 -26.84 0.43 27.65
C THR A 585 -28.04 0.72 26.76
N ARG A 586 -28.13 0.05 25.59
CA ARG A 586 -29.27 0.18 24.70
C ARG A 586 -30.40 -0.72 25.17
N ARG A 587 -31.61 -0.28 24.86
CA ARG A 587 -32.82 -1.05 25.12
C ARG A 587 -32.73 -2.40 24.40
N ARG A 588 -33.22 -3.44 25.06
CA ARG A 588 -33.35 -4.78 24.48
C ARG A 588 -34.84 -5.11 24.37
N TYR A 589 -35.23 -5.79 23.31
CA TYR A 589 -36.58 -6.33 23.16
C TYR A 589 -36.51 -7.84 22.92
N VAL A 590 -37.55 -8.53 23.37
CA VAL A 590 -37.70 -9.97 23.11
C VAL A 590 -38.25 -10.15 21.69
N ARG A 591 -37.60 -11.01 20.92
CA ARG A 591 -38.10 -11.52 19.63
C ARG A 591 -38.43 -12.98 19.77
N GLU A 592 -39.56 -13.36 19.19
CA GLU A 592 -40.03 -14.74 19.19
C GLU A 592 -40.06 -15.27 17.77
N LEU A 593 -39.47 -16.45 17.58
CA LEU A 593 -39.53 -17.22 16.34
C LEU A 593 -39.55 -18.70 16.71
N LEU A 594 -40.54 -19.45 16.21
CA LEU A 594 -40.85 -20.81 16.68
C LEU A 594 -41.07 -20.79 18.21
N ASP A 595 -40.44 -21.71 18.94
CA ASP A 595 -40.50 -21.81 20.40
C ASP A 595 -39.34 -21.08 21.10
N TYR A 596 -38.58 -20.24 20.39
CA TYR A 596 -37.41 -19.52 20.92
C TYR A 596 -37.72 -18.04 21.17
N SER A 597 -37.45 -17.58 22.40
CA SER A 597 -37.57 -16.17 22.81
C SER A 597 -36.18 -15.57 23.08
N VAL A 598 -35.74 -14.65 22.21
CA VAL A 598 -34.36 -14.13 22.20
C VAL A 598 -34.34 -12.64 22.53
N SER A 599 -33.44 -12.23 23.43
CA SER A 599 -33.28 -10.83 23.83
C SER A 599 -32.35 -10.06 22.89
N CYS A 600 -32.92 -9.35 21.92
CA CYS A 600 -32.18 -8.62 20.90
C CYS A 600 -31.94 -7.15 21.27
N ILE A 601 -30.79 -6.61 20.90
CA ILE A 601 -30.46 -5.19 21.06
C ILE A 601 -31.31 -4.33 20.10
N GLU A 602 -31.87 -3.23 20.59
CA GLU A 602 -32.65 -2.28 19.78
C GLU A 602 -31.76 -1.39 18.92
N TYR A 603 -31.78 -1.63 17.61
CA TYR A 603 -31.15 -0.79 16.61
C TYR A 603 -31.67 -1.12 15.22
N ASP A 604 -31.92 -0.11 14.41
CA ASP A 604 -32.32 -0.26 13.00
C ASP A 604 -31.27 0.39 12.10
N VAL A 605 -30.55 -0.43 11.34
CA VAL A 605 -29.53 0.02 10.38
C VAL A 605 -30.11 0.94 9.31
N SER A 606 -31.41 0.81 9.03
CA SER A 606 -32.08 1.63 8.01
C SER A 606 -32.28 3.09 8.41
N SER A 607 -32.13 3.42 9.70
CA SER A 607 -32.40 4.75 10.26
C SER A 607 -31.30 5.26 11.19
N ALA A 608 -30.52 4.37 11.81
CA ALA A 608 -29.47 4.72 12.78
C ALA A 608 -28.07 4.83 12.14
N PRO A 609 -27.13 5.57 12.76
CA PRO A 609 -25.78 5.81 12.24
C PRO A 609 -24.84 4.60 12.33
N VAL A 610 -24.35 4.10 11.20
CA VAL A 610 -23.40 2.95 11.12
C VAL A 610 -22.02 3.40 10.65
N SER A 611 -20.97 2.89 11.28
CA SER A 611 -19.58 3.13 10.89
C SER A 611 -18.90 1.83 10.42
N ILE A 612 -18.02 1.95 9.42
CA ILE A 612 -17.15 0.86 8.94
C ILE A 612 -15.84 0.79 9.77
N HIS A 613 -15.51 1.83 10.54
CA HIS A 613 -14.27 1.96 11.29
C HIS A 613 -14.38 1.30 12.67
N LEU A 614 -14.10 0.00 12.75
CA LEU A 614 -14.27 -0.82 13.96
C LEU A 614 -12.97 -1.51 14.45
N PRO A 615 -11.83 -0.80 14.57
CA PRO A 615 -10.54 -1.45 14.80
C PRO A 615 -10.43 -2.17 16.17
N LEU A 616 -11.11 -1.72 17.23
CA LEU A 616 -11.06 -2.44 18.52
C LEU A 616 -11.81 -3.76 18.46
N SER A 617 -13.01 -3.76 17.87
CA SER A 617 -13.78 -4.99 17.66
C SER A 617 -12.97 -6.01 16.85
N ARG A 618 -12.27 -5.55 15.82
CA ARG A 618 -11.43 -6.38 14.95
C ARG A 618 -10.16 -6.88 15.64
N LEU A 619 -9.57 -6.09 16.54
CA LEU A 619 -8.44 -6.51 17.36
C LEU A 619 -8.82 -7.67 18.30
N VAL A 620 -10.07 -7.73 18.77
CA VAL A 620 -10.57 -8.88 19.55
C VAL A 620 -10.53 -10.16 18.71
N ALA A 621 -10.98 -10.09 17.46
CA ALA A 621 -10.95 -11.24 16.56
C ALA A 621 -9.52 -11.77 16.38
N GLY A 622 -8.55 -10.87 16.19
CA GLY A 622 -7.14 -11.24 16.05
C GLY A 622 -6.53 -11.89 17.29
N LEU A 623 -6.71 -11.31 18.48
CA LEU A 623 -6.14 -11.86 19.71
C LEU A 623 -6.83 -13.15 20.17
N THR A 624 -8.14 -13.31 19.91
CA THR A 624 -8.91 -14.47 20.36
C THR A 624 -8.39 -15.78 19.76
N LEU A 625 -7.89 -15.76 18.52
CA LEU A 625 -7.30 -16.94 17.87
C LEU A 625 -6.05 -17.48 18.59
N HIS A 626 -5.38 -16.67 19.39
CA HIS A 626 -4.17 -17.07 20.10
C HIS A 626 -4.42 -17.52 21.55
N LEU A 627 -5.66 -17.45 22.04
CA LEU A 627 -5.99 -17.84 23.42
C LEU A 627 -5.81 -19.35 23.64
N ASP A 628 -6.25 -20.17 22.67
CA ASP A 628 -6.21 -21.63 22.75
C ASP A 628 -4.77 -22.17 22.90
N LYS A 629 -3.79 -21.49 22.29
CA LYS A 629 -2.35 -21.78 22.43
C LYS A 629 -1.91 -21.88 23.90
N TYR A 630 -2.57 -21.17 24.81
CA TYR A 630 -2.28 -21.15 26.24
C TYR A 630 -3.41 -21.73 27.11
N GLY A 631 -4.33 -22.48 26.52
CA GLY A 631 -5.48 -23.07 27.21
C GLY A 631 -6.48 -22.03 27.74
N LEU A 632 -6.56 -20.87 27.08
CA LEU A 632 -7.47 -19.78 27.43
C LEU A 632 -8.65 -19.74 26.45
N ASN A 633 -9.80 -19.25 26.91
CA ASN A 633 -10.97 -19.00 26.09
C ASN A 633 -11.65 -17.70 26.53
N TYR A 634 -12.71 -17.29 25.82
CA TYR A 634 -13.43 -16.06 26.13
C TYR A 634 -13.88 -15.99 27.59
N ASN A 635 -14.33 -17.12 28.16
CA ASN A 635 -14.89 -17.22 29.51
C ASN A 635 -13.85 -17.54 30.59
N SER A 636 -12.56 -17.56 30.27
CA SER A 636 -11.49 -17.79 31.23
C SER A 636 -11.52 -16.77 32.38
N PRO A 637 -11.23 -17.19 33.63
CA PRO A 637 -11.33 -16.34 34.82
C PRO A 637 -10.39 -15.12 34.74
N GLU A 638 -9.30 -15.22 34.00
CA GLU A 638 -8.35 -14.13 33.77
C GLU A 638 -8.97 -12.92 33.05
N PHE A 639 -10.12 -13.09 32.38
CA PHE A 639 -10.80 -12.06 31.59
C PHE A 639 -12.08 -11.54 32.23
N LEU A 640 -12.38 -11.91 33.48
CA LEU A 640 -13.50 -11.39 34.25
C LEU A 640 -13.23 -9.93 34.66
N VAL A 641 -13.53 -8.99 33.77
CA VAL A 641 -13.46 -7.54 34.02
C VAL A 641 -14.84 -6.93 34.08
N LYS A 642 -15.01 -5.91 34.93
CA LYS A 642 -16.25 -5.13 35.00
C LYS A 642 -16.48 -4.45 33.64
N GLY A 643 -17.68 -4.62 33.07
CA GLY A 643 -18.03 -4.04 31.77
C GLY A 643 -17.54 -4.85 30.56
N LYS A 644 -17.06 -6.09 30.75
CA LYS A 644 -16.77 -7.01 29.65
C LYS A 644 -18.02 -7.15 28.75
N PRO A 645 -17.92 -6.96 27.42
CA PRO A 645 -19.06 -7.11 26.53
C PRO A 645 -19.60 -8.55 26.55
N SER A 646 -20.91 -8.71 26.40
CA SER A 646 -21.50 -10.02 26.10
C SER A 646 -21.20 -10.44 24.64
N PRO A 647 -21.26 -11.74 24.28
CA PRO A 647 -21.06 -12.18 22.90
C PRO A 647 -21.95 -11.45 21.89
N GLU A 648 -23.20 -11.16 22.27
CA GLU A 648 -24.17 -10.42 21.46
C GLU A 648 -23.71 -8.98 21.23
N GLU A 649 -23.18 -8.32 22.26
CA GLU A 649 -22.64 -6.95 22.16
C GLU A 649 -21.33 -6.89 21.38
N LEU A 650 -20.55 -7.97 21.40
CA LEU A 650 -19.29 -8.07 20.68
C LEU A 650 -19.51 -8.17 19.17
N MET A 651 -20.45 -8.99 18.73
CA MET A 651 -20.76 -9.17 17.29
C MET A 651 -21.53 -7.98 16.70
N GLU A 652 -22.18 -7.21 17.55
CA GLU A 652 -23.16 -6.22 17.15
C GLU A 652 -22.62 -5.13 16.19
N PRO A 653 -21.46 -4.47 16.42
CA PRO A 653 -20.95 -3.46 15.51
C PRO A 653 -20.65 -4.00 14.11
N VAL A 654 -20.01 -5.17 14.03
CA VAL A 654 -19.61 -5.78 12.74
C VAL A 654 -20.83 -6.33 11.98
N LEU A 655 -21.85 -6.84 12.69
CA LEU A 655 -23.11 -7.26 12.08
C LEU A 655 -23.84 -6.07 11.43
N ARG A 656 -23.79 -4.87 12.02
CA ARG A 656 -24.38 -3.67 11.41
C ARG A 656 -23.67 -3.28 10.13
N THR A 657 -22.34 -3.39 10.08
CA THR A 657 -21.57 -3.14 8.87
C THR A 657 -22.00 -4.09 7.75
N GLN A 658 -22.12 -5.39 8.04
CA GLN A 658 -22.60 -6.40 7.09
C GLN A 658 -24.03 -6.10 6.61
N VAL A 659 -24.94 -5.74 7.52
CA VAL A 659 -26.31 -5.37 7.17
C VAL A 659 -26.36 -4.09 6.35
N MET A 660 -25.55 -3.08 6.67
CA MET A 660 -25.50 -1.83 5.89
C MET A 660 -25.07 -2.12 4.45
N ILE A 661 -24.05 -2.94 4.24
CA ILE A 661 -23.61 -3.38 2.91
C ILE A 661 -24.74 -4.15 2.19
N ALA A 662 -25.42 -5.07 2.88
CA ALA A 662 -26.58 -5.78 2.34
C ALA A 662 -27.72 -4.83 1.93
N GLN A 663 -27.97 -3.77 2.71
CA GLN A 663 -28.96 -2.75 2.37
C GLN A 663 -28.53 -1.87 1.18
N VAL A 664 -27.24 -1.56 1.06
CA VAL A 664 -26.68 -0.86 -0.12
C VAL A 664 -26.89 -1.70 -1.38
N HIS A 665 -26.58 -2.99 -1.28
CA HIS A 665 -26.84 -4.02 -2.29
C HIS A 665 -28.32 -4.17 -2.67
N ALA A 666 -29.23 -4.00 -1.71
CA ALA A 666 -30.68 -3.94 -1.94
C ALA A 666 -31.16 -2.60 -2.54
N GLY A 667 -30.26 -1.62 -2.74
CA GLY A 667 -30.58 -0.31 -3.31
C GLY A 667 -31.19 0.68 -2.33
N MET A 668 -31.16 0.40 -1.03
CA MET A 668 -31.77 1.25 0.01
C MET A 668 -30.99 2.55 0.23
N TRP A 669 -29.69 2.58 -0.08
CA TRP A 669 -28.76 3.68 0.21
C TRP A 669 -28.34 4.51 -1.03
N ARG A 670 -29.07 4.41 -2.15
CA ARG A 670 -28.74 5.07 -3.43
C ARG A 670 -28.57 6.60 -3.37
N ARG A 671 -29.04 7.25 -2.30
CA ARG A 671 -29.00 8.71 -2.11
C ARG A 671 -27.81 9.21 -1.27
N ASN A 672 -26.97 8.28 -0.79
CA ASN A 672 -25.81 8.57 0.05
C ASN A 672 -24.52 8.93 -0.73
N GLY A 673 -24.61 9.18 -2.04
CA GLY A 673 -23.46 9.60 -2.87
C GLY A 673 -22.38 8.53 -3.06
N PHE A 674 -21.29 8.90 -3.73
CA PHE A 674 -20.17 8.02 -4.04
C PHE A 674 -19.25 7.76 -2.84
N SER A 675 -19.16 8.68 -1.87
CA SER A 675 -18.38 8.48 -0.64
C SER A 675 -18.67 7.13 0.03
N LEU A 676 -19.94 6.76 0.23
CA LEU A 676 -20.30 5.45 0.83
C LEU A 676 -19.85 4.27 -0.05
N ILE A 677 -20.04 4.37 -1.36
CA ILE A 677 -19.65 3.31 -2.32
C ILE A 677 -18.13 3.11 -2.28
N ASN A 678 -17.36 4.21 -2.23
CA ASN A 678 -15.90 4.15 -2.13
C ASN A 678 -15.45 3.52 -0.80
N GLN A 679 -16.07 3.85 0.32
CA GLN A 679 -15.76 3.20 1.60
C GLN A 679 -16.01 1.68 1.55
N ILE A 680 -17.11 1.25 0.93
CA ILE A 680 -17.43 -0.17 0.74
C ILE A 680 -16.44 -0.84 -0.22
N TYR A 681 -16.00 -0.14 -1.27
CA TYR A 681 -14.95 -0.63 -2.17
C TYR A 681 -13.65 -0.90 -1.40
N PHE A 682 -13.17 0.06 -0.59
CA PHE A 682 -11.95 -0.13 0.19
C PHE A 682 -12.10 -1.18 1.30
N TYR A 683 -13.30 -1.35 1.86
CA TYR A 683 -13.60 -2.43 2.81
C TYR A 683 -13.36 -3.83 2.23
N HIS A 684 -13.67 -4.04 0.94
CA HIS A 684 -13.44 -5.31 0.23
C HIS A 684 -12.07 -5.38 -0.47
N ASN A 685 -11.39 -4.24 -0.64
CA ASN A 685 -10.12 -4.19 -1.36
C ASN A 685 -9.01 -4.92 -0.60
N VAL A 686 -8.14 -5.63 -1.34
CA VAL A 686 -7.01 -6.41 -0.79
C VAL A 686 -6.13 -5.63 0.20
N ARG A 687 -6.00 -4.30 0.04
CA ARG A 687 -5.19 -3.44 0.92
C ARG A 687 -5.72 -3.34 2.35
N CYS A 688 -7.03 -3.51 2.55
CA CYS A 688 -7.68 -3.34 3.84
C CYS A 688 -8.47 -4.57 4.29
N ARG A 689 -8.91 -5.44 3.36
CA ARG A 689 -9.86 -6.54 3.64
C ARG A 689 -9.43 -7.43 4.80
N GLN A 690 -8.14 -7.74 4.91
CA GLN A 690 -7.58 -8.58 5.98
C GLN A 690 -7.80 -8.03 7.38
N GLU A 691 -7.74 -6.72 7.54
CA GLU A 691 -7.94 -6.02 8.82
C GLU A 691 -9.33 -5.36 8.91
N MET A 692 -10.24 -5.72 7.99
CA MET A 692 -11.62 -5.24 7.94
C MET A 692 -12.59 -6.40 7.76
N LEU A 693 -12.96 -6.74 6.52
CA LEU A 693 -13.91 -7.81 6.20
C LEU A 693 -13.57 -9.14 6.86
N ASP A 694 -12.31 -9.59 6.75
CA ASP A 694 -11.89 -10.88 7.31
C ASP A 694 -12.06 -10.89 8.84
N ARG A 695 -11.65 -9.83 9.52
CA ARG A 695 -11.82 -9.69 10.98
C ARG A 695 -13.29 -9.62 11.39
N ASP A 696 -14.15 -9.03 10.56
CA ASP A 696 -15.60 -8.99 10.82
C ASP A 696 -16.20 -10.39 10.72
N VAL A 697 -15.85 -11.17 9.69
CA VAL A 697 -16.26 -12.57 9.54
C VAL A 697 -15.75 -13.41 10.70
N MET A 698 -14.47 -13.27 11.06
CA MET A 698 -13.86 -13.97 12.19
C MET A 698 -14.58 -13.64 13.51
N LEU A 699 -14.94 -12.38 13.76
CA LEU A 699 -15.64 -11.99 14.98
C LEU A 699 -17.06 -12.57 15.05
N LEU A 700 -17.75 -12.62 13.92
CA LEU A 700 -19.06 -13.29 13.82
C LEU A 700 -18.94 -14.80 14.05
N GLN A 701 -17.89 -15.45 13.54
CA GLN A 701 -17.61 -16.86 13.83
C GLN A 701 -17.28 -17.09 15.31
N ILE A 702 -16.51 -16.21 15.94
CA ILE A 702 -16.25 -16.25 17.39
C ILE A 702 -17.57 -16.10 18.17
N ALA A 703 -18.47 -15.20 17.77
CA ALA A 703 -19.76 -15.07 18.44
C ALA A 703 -20.65 -16.31 18.24
N ALA A 704 -20.61 -16.93 17.06
CA ALA A 704 -21.34 -18.16 16.75
C ALA A 704 -20.89 -19.37 17.60
N THR A 705 -19.66 -19.37 18.15
CA THR A 705 -19.22 -20.42 19.08
C THR A 705 -19.65 -20.16 20.53
N LEU A 706 -20.01 -18.91 20.85
CA LEU A 706 -20.36 -18.47 22.21
C LEU A 706 -21.87 -18.38 22.46
N ILE A 707 -22.68 -18.23 21.40
CA ILE A 707 -24.13 -18.09 21.45
C ILE A 707 -24.78 -19.39 20.94
N ASP A 708 -25.95 -19.79 21.48
CA ASP A 708 -26.71 -20.91 20.93
C ASP A 708 -27.04 -20.70 19.45
N SER A 709 -26.95 -21.76 18.64
CA SER A 709 -27.10 -21.64 17.18
C SER A 709 -28.48 -21.14 16.73
N ASN A 710 -29.56 -21.42 17.49
CA ASN A 710 -30.88 -20.87 17.17
C ASN A 710 -30.94 -19.38 17.51
N GLU A 711 -30.47 -19.00 18.71
CA GLU A 711 -30.44 -17.61 19.16
C GLU A 711 -29.57 -16.74 18.24
N PHE A 712 -28.41 -17.24 17.83
CA PHE A 712 -27.51 -16.58 16.90
C PHE A 712 -28.22 -16.26 15.57
N LEU A 713 -28.91 -17.22 14.95
CA LEU A 713 -29.64 -16.98 13.71
C LEU A 713 -30.81 -16.00 13.89
N VAL A 714 -31.48 -16.00 15.05
CA VAL A 714 -32.52 -15.02 15.38
C VAL A 714 -31.93 -13.62 15.51
N HIS A 715 -30.75 -13.45 16.10
CA HIS A 715 -30.06 -12.16 16.14
C HIS A 715 -29.75 -11.63 14.74
N LEU A 716 -29.24 -12.48 13.84
CA LEU A 716 -29.00 -12.12 12.45
C LEU A 716 -30.32 -11.74 11.74
N LEU A 717 -31.36 -12.57 11.83
CA LEU A 717 -32.68 -12.27 11.22
C LEU A 717 -33.25 -10.95 11.72
N ASN A 718 -33.12 -10.69 13.02
CA ASN A 718 -33.57 -9.44 13.62
C ASN A 718 -32.83 -8.23 13.06
N ARG A 719 -31.50 -8.31 12.92
CA ARG A 719 -30.71 -7.20 12.40
C ARG A 719 -30.93 -6.93 10.92
N PHE A 720 -31.14 -7.97 10.12
CA PHE A 720 -31.56 -7.82 8.72
C PHE A 720 -33.02 -7.35 8.55
N ASN A 721 -33.76 -7.18 9.66
CA ASN A 721 -35.20 -6.86 9.67
C ASN A 721 -36.06 -7.91 8.95
N LEU A 722 -35.68 -9.19 9.04
CA LEU A 722 -36.31 -10.34 8.38
C LEU A 722 -37.19 -11.19 9.32
N MET A 723 -37.40 -10.76 10.57
CA MET A 723 -38.26 -11.49 11.53
C MET A 723 -39.68 -11.69 11.01
N ASN A 724 -40.24 -10.69 10.34
CA ASN A 724 -41.58 -10.82 9.74
C ASN A 724 -41.56 -11.75 8.51
N TRP A 725 -40.49 -11.71 7.71
CA TRP A 725 -40.33 -12.58 6.54
C TRP A 725 -40.24 -14.06 6.92
N ALA A 726 -39.63 -14.38 8.06
CA ALA A 726 -39.49 -15.74 8.56
C ALA A 726 -40.82 -16.35 9.07
N ARG A 727 -41.91 -15.59 9.17
CA ARG A 727 -43.22 -16.12 9.61
C ARG A 727 -43.97 -16.80 8.47
N ASP A 728 -44.74 -17.83 8.79
CA ASP A 728 -45.56 -18.56 7.81
C ASP A 728 -46.66 -17.71 7.17
N ASP A 729 -47.14 -16.68 7.87
CA ASP A 729 -48.22 -15.79 7.44
C ASP A 729 -47.75 -14.54 6.68
N TYR A 730 -46.46 -14.47 6.32
CA TYR A 730 -45.84 -13.32 5.65
C TYR A 730 -46.56 -12.90 4.35
N GLU A 731 -46.76 -13.84 3.44
CA GLU A 731 -47.41 -13.63 2.12
C GLU A 731 -48.84 -13.07 2.25
N ILE A 732 -49.53 -13.40 3.35
CA ILE A 732 -50.94 -13.01 3.56
C ILE A 732 -51.04 -11.68 4.31
N LYS A 733 -50.28 -11.49 5.39
CA LYS A 733 -50.43 -10.34 6.30
C LYS A 733 -49.55 -9.15 5.96
N TYR A 734 -48.35 -9.37 5.43
CA TYR A 734 -47.31 -8.33 5.35
C TYR A 734 -47.02 -7.83 3.93
N LEU A 735 -47.45 -8.59 2.92
CA LEU A 735 -47.31 -8.24 1.50
C LEU A 735 -48.50 -7.48 0.93
N ARG A 736 -49.70 -7.59 1.52
CA ARG A 736 -50.90 -6.85 1.07
C ARG A 736 -50.72 -5.33 1.30
N GLY A 737 -50.52 -4.57 0.22
CA GLY A 737 -50.54 -3.10 0.23
C GLY A 737 -49.20 -2.40 0.36
N LYS A 738 -48.06 -3.08 0.19
CA LYS A 738 -46.72 -2.46 0.11
C LYS A 738 -46.27 -2.27 -1.34
N ASP A 739 -45.48 -1.22 -1.60
CA ASP A 739 -44.85 -0.96 -2.90
C ASP A 739 -43.94 -2.11 -3.37
N GLU A 740 -43.90 -2.38 -4.67
CA GLU A 740 -43.06 -3.42 -5.29
C GLU A 740 -41.57 -3.30 -4.89
N ASP A 741 -41.09 -2.07 -4.68
CA ASP A 741 -39.70 -1.81 -4.30
C ASP A 741 -39.34 -2.39 -2.93
N ASN A 742 -40.26 -2.37 -1.96
CA ASN A 742 -40.04 -2.95 -0.63
C ASN A 742 -39.93 -4.48 -0.71
N MET A 743 -40.68 -5.11 -1.61
CA MET A 743 -40.62 -6.54 -1.85
C MET A 743 -39.28 -6.93 -2.47
N ARG A 744 -38.84 -6.22 -3.53
CA ARG A 744 -37.53 -6.44 -4.16
C ARG A 744 -36.38 -6.27 -3.17
N GLN A 745 -36.42 -5.24 -2.33
CA GLN A 745 -35.44 -5.04 -1.26
C GLN A 745 -35.42 -6.21 -0.27
N THR A 746 -36.59 -6.70 0.16
CA THR A 746 -36.68 -7.84 1.09
C THR A 746 -36.09 -9.11 0.49
N VAL A 747 -36.37 -9.39 -0.79
CA VAL A 747 -35.79 -10.55 -1.51
C VAL A 747 -34.27 -10.49 -1.52
N VAL A 748 -33.68 -9.33 -1.84
CA VAL A 748 -32.22 -9.14 -1.83
C VAL A 748 -31.65 -9.25 -0.41
N LEU A 749 -32.33 -8.71 0.61
CA LEU A 749 -31.86 -8.84 2.00
C LEU A 749 -31.82 -10.30 2.48
N VAL A 750 -32.79 -11.12 2.07
CA VAL A 750 -32.77 -12.57 2.34
C VAL A 750 -31.61 -13.25 1.62
N GLU A 751 -31.34 -12.86 0.37
CA GLU A 751 -30.18 -13.37 -0.37
C GLU A 751 -28.85 -13.03 0.32
N GLU A 752 -28.69 -11.81 0.80
CA GLU A 752 -27.50 -11.38 1.53
C GLU A 752 -27.40 -12.04 2.92
N TYR A 753 -28.52 -12.26 3.60
CA TYR A 753 -28.57 -13.02 4.85
C TYR A 753 -28.08 -14.46 4.65
N LEU A 754 -28.57 -15.16 3.62
CA LEU A 754 -28.15 -16.53 3.30
C LEU A 754 -26.67 -16.56 2.89
N GLN A 755 -26.19 -15.54 2.17
CA GLN A 755 -24.78 -15.39 1.82
C GLN A 755 -23.89 -15.25 3.07
N LEU A 756 -24.31 -14.45 4.05
CA LEU A 756 -23.58 -14.28 5.31
C LEU A 756 -23.51 -15.61 6.07
N VAL A 757 -24.64 -16.30 6.26
CA VAL A 757 -24.67 -17.61 6.94
C VAL A 757 -23.75 -18.61 6.23
N MET A 758 -23.79 -18.65 4.90
CA MET A 758 -22.92 -19.50 4.10
C MET A 758 -21.44 -19.16 4.27
N THR A 759 -21.10 -17.87 4.32
CA THR A 759 -19.72 -17.41 4.56
C THR A 759 -19.23 -17.89 5.93
N LEU A 760 -20.03 -17.73 6.99
CA LEU A 760 -19.68 -18.13 8.35
C LEU A 760 -19.43 -19.63 8.51
N VAL A 761 -20.16 -20.48 7.78
CA VAL A 761 -20.00 -21.95 7.88
C VAL A 761 -18.98 -22.52 6.91
N SER A 762 -18.66 -21.82 5.81
CA SER A 762 -17.75 -22.31 4.75
C SER A 762 -16.34 -21.74 4.83
N GLU A 763 -16.16 -20.53 5.37
CA GLU A 763 -14.83 -19.93 5.47
C GLU A 763 -14.05 -20.51 6.66
N ARG A 764 -13.07 -21.36 6.35
CA ARG A 764 -12.30 -22.15 7.31
C ARG A 764 -10.81 -22.21 6.98
N TYR A 765 -10.35 -21.43 6.00
CA TYR A 765 -8.94 -21.43 5.60
C TYR A 765 -8.08 -20.49 6.45
N THR A 766 -8.70 -19.72 7.35
CA THR A 766 -7.96 -18.89 8.32
C THR A 766 -7.36 -19.79 9.42
N PRO A 767 -6.02 -19.76 9.61
CA PRO A 767 -5.36 -20.55 10.64
C PRO A 767 -5.91 -20.24 12.03
N GLY A 768 -6.25 -21.28 12.79
CA GLY A 768 -6.86 -21.16 14.12
C GLY A 768 -8.39 -21.29 14.12
N ILE A 769 -9.07 -20.98 13.00
CA ILE A 769 -10.51 -21.23 12.83
C ILE A 769 -10.75 -22.60 12.22
N GLY A 770 -10.11 -22.89 11.08
CA GLY A 770 -10.06 -24.23 10.52
C GLY A 770 -8.69 -24.87 10.64
N GLN A 771 -8.65 -26.18 10.42
CA GLN A 771 -7.43 -26.97 10.34
C GLN A 771 -6.80 -26.74 8.96
N ALA A 772 -6.22 -25.55 8.78
CA ALA A 772 -5.57 -25.10 7.56
C ALA A 772 -4.28 -24.36 7.91
N LEU A 773 -3.26 -24.50 7.05
CA LEU A 773 -2.02 -23.73 7.15
C LEU A 773 -2.16 -22.39 6.42
N GLU A 774 -1.25 -21.47 6.71
CA GLU A 774 -1.19 -20.18 6.01
C GLU A 774 -1.01 -20.35 4.49
N GLU A 775 -0.28 -21.38 4.08
CA GLU A 775 -0.12 -21.73 2.67
C GLU A 775 -1.44 -22.17 2.01
N ASP A 776 -2.31 -22.86 2.75
CA ASP A 776 -3.62 -23.30 2.25
C ASP A 776 -4.56 -22.11 2.03
N ARG A 777 -4.47 -21.08 2.88
CA ARG A 777 -5.19 -19.82 2.69
C ARG A 777 -4.79 -19.14 1.37
N ILE A 778 -3.49 -19.04 1.11
CA ILE A 778 -2.98 -18.45 -0.14
C ILE A 778 -3.35 -19.31 -1.35
N LYS A 779 -3.25 -20.65 -1.24
CA LYS A 779 -3.71 -21.57 -2.30
C LYS A 779 -5.17 -21.33 -2.63
N LYS A 780 -6.04 -21.23 -1.61
CA LYS A 780 -7.47 -20.99 -1.81
C LYS A 780 -7.73 -19.72 -2.62
N GLU A 781 -7.07 -18.62 -2.25
CA GLU A 781 -7.17 -17.33 -2.96
C GLU A 781 -6.74 -17.45 -4.43
N ILE A 782 -5.59 -18.07 -4.69
CA ILE A 782 -5.09 -18.27 -6.07
C ILE A 782 -6.05 -19.15 -6.87
N ILE A 783 -6.56 -20.23 -6.29
CA ILE A 783 -7.54 -21.10 -6.94
C ILE A 783 -8.78 -20.29 -7.34
N GLN A 784 -9.33 -19.48 -6.43
CA GLN A 784 -10.52 -18.68 -6.73
C GLN A 784 -10.24 -17.61 -7.80
N LEU A 785 -9.08 -16.94 -7.76
CA LEU A 785 -8.72 -15.95 -8.78
C LEU A 785 -8.58 -16.59 -10.17
N LEU A 786 -7.91 -17.74 -10.27
CA LEU A 786 -7.72 -18.47 -11.52
C LEU A 786 -9.00 -19.13 -12.05
N CYS A 787 -10.01 -19.33 -11.19
CA CYS A 787 -11.35 -19.75 -11.60
C CYS A 787 -12.14 -18.64 -12.31
N ILE A 788 -11.78 -17.37 -12.13
CA ILE A 788 -12.36 -16.24 -12.88
C ILE A 788 -11.79 -16.25 -14.30
N GLU A 789 -10.46 -16.18 -14.41
CA GLU A 789 -9.73 -16.19 -15.68
C GLU A 789 -8.25 -16.52 -15.48
N PRO A 790 -7.53 -17.02 -16.51
CA PRO A 790 -6.08 -17.18 -16.44
C PRO A 790 -5.37 -15.81 -16.30
N MET A 791 -4.42 -15.70 -15.37
CA MET A 791 -3.80 -14.40 -15.00
C MET A 791 -2.27 -14.42 -15.08
N PRO A 792 -1.61 -13.32 -15.49
CA PRO A 792 -0.17 -13.14 -15.36
C PRO A 792 0.30 -13.02 -13.90
N HIS A 793 1.56 -13.36 -13.63
CA HIS A 793 2.18 -13.25 -12.30
C HIS A 793 1.92 -11.91 -11.60
N SER A 794 2.09 -10.80 -12.33
CA SER A 794 1.96 -9.45 -11.76
C SER A 794 0.55 -9.07 -11.35
N ILE A 795 -0.48 -9.69 -11.95
CA ILE A 795 -1.88 -9.43 -11.60
C ILE A 795 -2.23 -10.24 -10.35
N LEU A 796 -1.87 -11.53 -10.33
CA LEU A 796 -2.04 -12.39 -9.14
C LEU A 796 -1.35 -11.80 -7.91
N ASN A 797 -0.10 -11.37 -8.04
CA ASN A 797 0.63 -10.80 -6.92
C ASN A 797 0.04 -9.48 -6.41
N LYS A 798 -0.70 -8.72 -7.24
CA LYS A 798 -1.42 -7.51 -6.81
C LYS A 798 -2.78 -7.82 -6.17
N ALA A 799 -3.38 -8.95 -6.51
CA ALA A 799 -4.67 -9.39 -6.00
C ALA A 799 -4.56 -10.15 -4.66
N LEU A 800 -3.34 -10.52 -4.26
CA LEU A 800 -3.03 -11.16 -2.99
C LEU A 800 -2.56 -10.15 -1.95
N PRO A 801 -2.88 -10.37 -0.66
CA PRO A 801 -2.44 -9.52 0.42
C PRO A 801 -0.93 -9.63 0.66
N GLU A 802 -0.29 -8.49 0.96
CA GLU A 802 1.13 -8.43 1.29
C GLU A 802 1.34 -8.59 2.81
N GLY A 803 2.24 -9.49 3.20
CA GLY A 803 2.69 -9.62 4.58
C GLY A 803 3.71 -8.53 4.98
N THR A 804 4.26 -8.64 6.20
CA THR A 804 5.22 -7.68 6.80
C THR A 804 6.40 -7.32 5.90
N ASN A 805 6.87 -8.28 5.10
CA ASN A 805 8.03 -8.15 4.20
C ASN A 805 7.68 -7.66 2.78
N HIS A 806 6.44 -7.21 2.55
CA HIS A 806 5.88 -6.89 1.23
C HIS A 806 5.91 -8.11 0.28
N GLU A 807 5.59 -9.28 0.81
CA GLU A 807 5.52 -10.54 0.08
C GLU A 807 4.14 -11.18 0.29
N THR A 808 3.62 -11.79 -0.76
CA THR A 808 2.30 -12.43 -0.76
C THR A 808 2.36 -13.92 -0.40
N GLY A 809 3.57 -14.51 -0.36
CA GLY A 809 3.77 -15.95 -0.22
C GLY A 809 3.42 -16.77 -1.48
N MET A 810 2.98 -16.11 -2.57
CA MET A 810 2.55 -16.75 -3.82
C MET A 810 3.59 -17.71 -4.40
N GLU A 811 4.88 -17.35 -4.38
CA GLU A 811 5.94 -18.16 -4.99
C GLU A 811 6.11 -19.54 -4.35
N LYS A 812 5.66 -19.74 -3.10
CA LYS A 812 5.73 -21.05 -2.45
C LYS A 812 4.67 -22.02 -2.96
N VAL A 813 3.55 -21.50 -3.47
CA VAL A 813 2.33 -22.29 -3.72
C VAL A 813 1.89 -22.29 -5.18
N ILE A 814 2.32 -21.32 -5.99
CA ILE A 814 1.80 -21.14 -7.35
C ILE A 814 2.08 -22.34 -8.27
N ASP A 815 3.27 -22.93 -8.17
CA ASP A 815 3.66 -24.10 -8.97
C ASP A 815 2.90 -25.36 -8.56
N GLU A 816 2.34 -25.41 -7.36
CA GLU A 816 1.50 -26.50 -6.89
C GLU A 816 0.11 -26.42 -7.54
N VAL A 817 -0.50 -25.22 -7.58
CA VAL A 817 -1.91 -25.03 -7.98
C VAL A 817 -2.10 -24.70 -9.46
N ALA A 818 -1.11 -24.10 -10.12
CA ALA A 818 -1.24 -23.59 -11.48
C ALA A 818 -0.16 -24.11 -12.42
N ASN A 819 -0.47 -24.13 -13.72
CA ASN A 819 0.49 -24.37 -14.80
C ASN A 819 0.83 -23.04 -15.46
N PHE A 820 2.12 -22.74 -15.62
CA PHE A 820 2.57 -21.59 -16.38
C PHE A 820 2.54 -21.88 -17.88
N LYS A 821 1.74 -21.12 -18.63
CA LYS A 821 1.71 -21.14 -20.09
C LYS A 821 2.46 -19.94 -20.64
N LYS A 822 3.54 -20.23 -21.39
CA LYS A 822 4.23 -19.20 -22.18
C LYS A 822 3.31 -18.80 -23.33
N SER A 823 3.04 -17.49 -23.45
CA SER A 823 2.37 -16.96 -24.63
C SER A 823 3.38 -16.94 -25.78
N SER A 824 2.96 -17.31 -26.99
CA SER A 824 3.81 -17.21 -28.18
C SER A 824 4.04 -15.72 -28.51
N GLY A 825 5.30 -15.25 -28.50
CA GLY A 825 5.71 -13.87 -28.78
C GLY A 825 6.18 -13.07 -27.54
N ASN A 826 6.32 -11.74 -27.69
CA ASN A 826 6.74 -10.80 -26.63
C ASN A 826 5.66 -10.56 -25.53
N THR A 827 4.60 -11.36 -25.49
CA THR A 827 3.50 -11.23 -24.53
C THR A 827 3.82 -12.00 -23.24
N LYS A 828 3.46 -11.42 -22.08
CA LYS A 828 3.72 -12.04 -20.77
C LYS A 828 2.97 -13.37 -20.65
N GLY A 829 3.66 -14.42 -20.20
CA GLY A 829 3.02 -15.70 -19.89
C GLY A 829 1.99 -15.58 -18.76
N TYR A 830 1.04 -16.51 -18.72
CA TYR A 830 -0.06 -16.54 -17.76
C TYR A 830 -0.12 -17.87 -17.01
N PHE A 831 -0.73 -17.84 -15.83
CA PHE A 831 -1.01 -19.02 -15.03
C PHE A 831 -2.43 -19.49 -15.28
N GLU A 832 -2.60 -20.79 -15.45
CA GLU A 832 -3.88 -21.46 -15.57
C GLU A 832 -4.03 -22.53 -14.49
N LEU A 833 -5.22 -22.66 -13.91
CA LEU A 833 -5.48 -23.61 -12.82
C LEU A 833 -5.27 -25.06 -13.29
N LYS A 834 -4.63 -25.89 -12.45
CA LYS A 834 -4.52 -27.32 -12.71
C LYS A 834 -5.88 -28.02 -12.56
N LYS A 835 -6.12 -29.04 -13.40
CA LYS A 835 -7.40 -29.76 -13.43
C LYS A 835 -7.84 -30.34 -12.08
N SER A 836 -6.89 -30.73 -11.23
CA SER A 836 -7.13 -31.29 -9.90
C SER A 836 -7.84 -30.33 -8.94
N TYR A 837 -7.67 -29.01 -9.10
CA TYR A 837 -8.18 -28.01 -8.16
C TYR A 837 -9.52 -27.40 -8.58
N TYR A 838 -10.10 -27.78 -9.73
CA TYR A 838 -11.44 -27.31 -10.11
C TYR A 838 -12.55 -27.79 -9.16
N SER A 839 -12.32 -28.86 -8.39
CA SER A 839 -13.25 -29.30 -7.33
C SER A 839 -13.32 -28.32 -6.15
N ASP A 840 -12.32 -27.47 -5.99
CA ASP A 840 -12.18 -26.55 -4.86
C ASP A 840 -12.75 -25.16 -5.17
N TYR A 841 -13.34 -24.99 -6.35
CA TYR A 841 -14.07 -23.77 -6.73
C TYR A 841 -15.23 -23.52 -5.76
N ASN A 842 -15.30 -22.31 -5.21
CA ASN A 842 -16.40 -21.85 -4.38
C ASN A 842 -17.14 -20.73 -5.13
N LEU A 843 -18.32 -21.02 -5.65
CA LEU A 843 -19.16 -20.04 -6.33
C LEU A 843 -19.42 -18.81 -5.45
N PHE A 844 -19.60 -19.01 -4.15
CA PHE A 844 -19.93 -17.96 -3.19
C PHE A 844 -18.72 -17.55 -2.35
N PHE A 845 -17.53 -17.55 -2.95
CA PHE A 845 -16.32 -17.09 -2.30
C PHE A 845 -16.48 -15.63 -1.87
N TYR A 846 -16.28 -15.36 -0.58
CA TYR A 846 -16.67 -14.09 0.03
C TYR A 846 -15.80 -12.88 -0.38
N HIS A 847 -14.66 -13.11 -1.03
CA HIS A 847 -13.85 -12.05 -1.64
C HIS A 847 -14.26 -11.69 -3.08
N TYR A 848 -15.14 -12.47 -3.71
CA TYR A 848 -15.62 -12.09 -5.03
C TYR A 848 -16.52 -10.86 -4.95
N THR A 849 -16.28 -9.91 -5.84
CA THR A 849 -17.30 -8.95 -6.22
C THR A 849 -18.45 -9.67 -6.95
N ARG A 850 -19.63 -9.04 -7.00
CA ARG A 850 -20.79 -9.59 -7.74
C ARG A 850 -20.47 -9.86 -9.22
N GLU A 851 -19.61 -9.03 -9.82
CA GLU A 851 -19.16 -9.20 -11.20
C GLU A 851 -18.23 -10.41 -11.34
N GLU A 852 -17.24 -10.56 -10.46
CA GLU A 852 -16.31 -11.70 -10.46
C GLU A 852 -17.02 -13.02 -10.18
N GLN A 853 -17.99 -13.02 -9.25
CA GLN A 853 -18.83 -14.17 -8.98
C GLN A 853 -19.56 -14.62 -10.25
N SER A 854 -20.27 -13.71 -10.92
CA SER A 854 -21.01 -14.01 -12.15
C SER A 854 -20.07 -14.50 -13.26
N LYS A 855 -18.93 -13.81 -13.45
CA LYS A 855 -17.93 -14.16 -14.47
C LYS A 855 -17.34 -15.55 -14.23
N SER A 856 -17.00 -15.88 -12.98
CA SER A 856 -16.48 -17.19 -12.60
C SER A 856 -17.54 -18.29 -12.79
N GLU A 857 -18.81 -18.05 -12.45
CA GLU A 857 -19.88 -19.03 -12.61
C GLU A 857 -20.08 -19.40 -14.08
N VAL A 858 -20.19 -18.38 -14.94
CA VAL A 858 -20.35 -18.58 -16.39
C VAL A 858 -19.16 -19.33 -16.97
N GLY A 859 -17.94 -18.94 -16.59
CA GLY A 859 -16.71 -19.61 -17.01
C GLY A 859 -16.65 -21.08 -16.60
N GLN A 860 -17.01 -21.39 -15.35
CA GLN A 860 -16.99 -22.77 -14.86
C GLN A 860 -18.09 -23.63 -15.47
N ARG A 861 -19.31 -23.11 -15.68
CA ARG A 861 -20.37 -23.85 -16.39
C ARG A 861 -19.97 -24.16 -17.84
N ALA A 862 -19.38 -23.20 -18.55
CA ALA A 862 -18.88 -23.41 -19.91
C ALA A 862 -17.76 -24.47 -19.97
N ARG A 863 -16.85 -24.47 -18.98
CA ARG A 863 -15.81 -25.50 -18.84
C ARG A 863 -16.42 -26.89 -18.65
N LYS A 864 -17.36 -27.03 -17.72
CA LYS A 864 -18.02 -28.32 -17.42
C LYS A 864 -18.79 -28.86 -18.62
N LYS A 865 -19.49 -27.99 -19.33
CA LYS A 865 -20.14 -28.32 -20.61
C LYS A 865 -19.16 -28.89 -21.63
N THR A 866 -17.99 -28.24 -21.79
CA THR A 866 -16.93 -28.71 -22.69
C THR A 866 -16.33 -30.04 -22.23
N ALA A 867 -16.31 -30.30 -20.92
CA ALA A 867 -15.83 -31.55 -20.32
C ALA A 867 -16.89 -32.68 -20.29
N ASN A 868 -18.11 -32.46 -20.80
CA ASN A 868 -19.27 -33.35 -20.65
C ASN A 868 -19.59 -33.70 -19.18
N GLU A 869 -19.35 -32.76 -18.27
CA GLU A 869 -19.77 -32.82 -16.86
C GLU A 869 -21.14 -32.13 -16.69
N GLU A 870 -21.85 -32.40 -15.58
CA GLU A 870 -23.09 -31.69 -15.25
C GLU A 870 -22.86 -30.17 -15.14
N GLU A 871 -23.72 -29.34 -15.73
CA GLU A 871 -23.57 -27.88 -15.84
C GLU A 871 -23.91 -27.15 -14.51
N CYS A 872 -23.59 -27.77 -13.36
CA CYS A 872 -23.78 -27.20 -12.02
C CYS A 872 -22.48 -26.96 -11.28
N CYS A 873 -22.48 -25.98 -10.37
CA CYS A 873 -21.37 -25.70 -9.45
C CYS A 873 -21.81 -26.07 -8.02
N PRO A 874 -21.53 -27.30 -7.54
CA PRO A 874 -21.86 -27.69 -6.17
C PRO A 874 -20.88 -27.06 -5.16
N PRO A 875 -21.25 -26.99 -3.86
CA PRO A 875 -20.36 -26.46 -2.83
C PRO A 875 -19.12 -27.36 -2.66
N PRO A 876 -17.91 -26.76 -2.49
CA PRO A 876 -16.68 -27.51 -2.24
C PRO A 876 -16.68 -28.13 -0.84
N PHE A 877 -15.77 -29.08 -0.60
CA PHE A 877 -15.60 -29.71 0.71
C PHE A 877 -14.63 -28.87 1.57
N PRO A 878 -15.10 -28.14 2.61
CA PRO A 878 -14.23 -27.26 3.39
C PRO A 878 -13.31 -28.07 4.33
N PRO A 879 -12.19 -27.49 4.82
CA PRO A 879 -11.40 -28.14 5.88
C PRO A 879 -12.21 -28.26 7.19
N PRO A 880 -11.82 -29.16 8.11
CA PRO A 880 -12.50 -29.26 9.41
C PRO A 880 -12.24 -28.00 10.26
N PHE A 881 -13.16 -27.66 11.15
CA PHE A 881 -12.92 -26.63 12.16
C PHE A 881 -11.85 -27.07 13.17
N THR A 882 -11.20 -26.11 13.81
CA THR A 882 -10.43 -26.37 15.04
C THR A 882 -11.40 -26.67 16.20
N VAL A 883 -10.88 -27.26 17.27
CA VAL A 883 -11.69 -27.65 18.44
C VAL A 883 -12.54 -26.49 18.97
N PRO A 884 -12.01 -25.26 19.18
CA PRO A 884 -12.82 -24.15 19.69
C PRO A 884 -13.95 -23.68 18.75
N PHE A 885 -13.83 -23.96 17.45
CA PHE A 885 -14.78 -23.50 16.42
C PHE A 885 -15.73 -24.60 15.92
N THR A 886 -15.61 -25.82 16.44
CA THR A 886 -16.39 -26.97 15.97
C THR A 886 -17.89 -26.76 16.13
N MET A 887 -18.34 -25.99 17.12
CA MET A 887 -19.76 -25.72 17.37
C MET A 887 -20.46 -24.94 16.25
N ILE A 888 -19.74 -24.25 15.37
CA ILE A 888 -20.33 -23.50 14.24
C ILE A 888 -21.13 -24.42 13.31
N VAL A 889 -20.73 -25.70 13.17
CA VAL A 889 -21.45 -26.64 12.31
C VAL A 889 -22.91 -26.81 12.75
N ASN A 890 -23.23 -26.60 14.02
CA ASN A 890 -24.61 -26.72 14.53
C ASN A 890 -25.59 -25.76 13.88
N ILE A 891 -25.12 -24.63 13.33
CA ILE A 891 -25.94 -23.72 12.53
C ILE A 891 -26.64 -24.46 11.39
N LEU A 892 -25.97 -25.45 10.78
CA LEU A 892 -26.51 -26.22 9.65
C LEU A 892 -27.54 -27.28 10.05
N GLN A 893 -27.78 -27.51 11.34
CA GLN A 893 -28.75 -28.49 11.82
C GLN A 893 -29.73 -27.94 12.85
N CYS A 894 -29.66 -26.66 13.23
CA CYS A 894 -30.56 -26.07 14.22
C CYS A 894 -31.98 -25.84 13.65
N ASP A 895 -32.97 -25.66 14.53
CA ASP A 895 -34.38 -25.61 14.12
C ASP A 895 -34.70 -24.36 13.30
N VAL A 896 -34.10 -23.22 13.68
CA VAL A 896 -34.25 -21.96 12.94
C VAL A 896 -33.71 -22.08 11.52
N PHE A 897 -32.56 -22.76 11.33
CA PHE A 897 -32.01 -23.01 9.99
C PHE A 897 -32.94 -23.89 9.15
N LEU A 898 -33.42 -25.00 9.71
CA LEU A 898 -34.34 -25.91 9.01
C LEU A 898 -35.65 -25.19 8.64
N HIS A 899 -36.14 -24.31 9.51
CA HIS A 899 -37.31 -23.48 9.24
C HIS A 899 -37.08 -22.49 8.09
N ILE A 900 -35.92 -21.81 8.05
CA ILE A 900 -35.55 -20.90 6.96
C ILE A 900 -35.48 -21.67 5.62
N VAL A 901 -34.79 -22.82 5.61
CA VAL A 901 -34.68 -23.69 4.43
C VAL A 901 -36.06 -24.15 3.97
N LYS A 902 -36.90 -24.64 4.89
CA LYS A 902 -38.29 -25.04 4.60
C LYS A 902 -39.09 -23.89 3.99
N THR A 903 -38.97 -22.70 4.57
CA THR A 903 -39.70 -21.50 4.13
C THR A 903 -39.37 -21.13 2.69
N VAL A 904 -38.09 -21.16 2.30
CA VAL A 904 -37.66 -20.88 0.92
C VAL A 904 -38.16 -21.97 -0.03
N LEU A 905 -37.98 -23.25 0.31
CA LEU A 905 -38.41 -24.37 -0.56
C LEU A 905 -39.94 -24.39 -0.77
N LYS A 906 -40.71 -24.17 0.30
CA LYS A 906 -42.18 -24.11 0.24
C LYS A 906 -42.65 -22.96 -0.67
N ARG A 907 -42.10 -21.75 -0.50
CA ARG A 907 -42.44 -20.58 -1.32
C ARG A 907 -42.00 -20.72 -2.77
N MET A 908 -40.91 -21.45 -3.05
CA MET A 908 -40.52 -21.76 -4.44
C MET A 908 -41.53 -22.65 -5.15
N GLY A 909 -42.16 -23.59 -4.44
CA GLY A 909 -43.19 -24.49 -4.99
C GLY A 909 -44.58 -23.85 -5.12
N GLU A 910 -44.82 -22.70 -4.49
CA GLU A 910 -46.08 -21.99 -4.53
C GLU A 910 -46.10 -20.94 -5.67
N THR A 911 -46.92 -21.16 -6.71
CA THR A 911 -47.02 -20.26 -7.89
C THR A 911 -47.39 -18.81 -7.54
N LYS A 912 -48.05 -18.60 -6.40
CA LYS A 912 -48.53 -17.29 -5.95
C LYS A 912 -47.53 -16.52 -5.08
N SER A 913 -46.47 -17.16 -4.57
CA SER A 913 -45.50 -16.50 -3.71
C SER A 913 -44.66 -15.51 -4.52
N GLN A 914 -44.52 -14.30 -3.96
CA GLN A 914 -43.76 -13.20 -4.58
C GLN A 914 -42.47 -12.88 -3.80
N SER A 915 -42.28 -13.45 -2.60
CA SER A 915 -41.13 -13.16 -1.73
C SER A 915 -39.92 -14.09 -1.91
N VAL A 916 -39.76 -14.69 -3.09
CA VAL A 916 -38.73 -15.70 -3.36
C VAL A 916 -38.04 -15.52 -4.72
N SER A 917 -36.75 -15.91 -4.82
CA SER A 917 -35.95 -15.82 -6.05
C SER A 917 -35.15 -17.11 -6.34
N GLU A 918 -34.72 -17.29 -7.59
CA GLU A 918 -33.85 -18.41 -7.98
C GLU A 918 -32.49 -18.38 -7.25
N SER A 919 -31.95 -17.17 -7.00
CA SER A 919 -30.72 -16.95 -6.21
C SER A 919 -30.88 -17.45 -4.76
N GLN A 920 -32.03 -17.23 -4.12
CA GLN A 920 -32.31 -17.79 -2.79
C GLN A 920 -32.33 -19.32 -2.81
N LEU A 921 -32.94 -19.93 -3.83
CA LEU A 921 -32.91 -21.38 -4.00
C LEU A 921 -31.48 -21.89 -4.16
N GLN A 922 -30.67 -21.27 -5.02
CA GLN A 922 -29.28 -21.66 -5.23
C GLN A 922 -28.46 -21.62 -3.93
N LYS A 923 -28.62 -20.57 -3.12
CA LYS A 923 -27.95 -20.42 -1.81
C LYS A 923 -28.42 -21.47 -0.79
N VAL A 924 -29.72 -21.77 -0.75
CA VAL A 924 -30.28 -22.84 0.11
C VAL A 924 -29.72 -24.20 -0.29
N LEU A 925 -29.66 -24.52 -1.58
CA LEU A 925 -29.08 -25.79 -2.06
C LEU A 925 -27.59 -25.90 -1.69
N HIS A 926 -26.83 -24.80 -1.74
CA HIS A 926 -25.43 -24.79 -1.29
C HIS A 926 -25.30 -25.00 0.22
N LEU A 927 -26.12 -24.33 1.04
CA LEU A 927 -26.15 -24.53 2.49
C LEU A 927 -26.51 -25.97 2.86
N MET A 928 -27.49 -26.57 2.18
CA MET A 928 -27.81 -27.99 2.35
C MET A 928 -26.64 -28.89 1.90
N GLY A 929 -25.96 -28.55 0.80
CA GLY A 929 -24.78 -29.27 0.35
C GLY A 929 -23.63 -29.25 1.37
N TYR A 930 -23.39 -28.10 2.02
CA TYR A 930 -22.43 -28.03 3.14
C TYR A 930 -22.88 -28.89 4.32
N ALA A 931 -24.17 -28.89 4.69
CA ALA A 931 -24.69 -29.75 5.75
C ALA A 931 -24.49 -31.25 5.44
N LEU A 932 -24.72 -31.66 4.19
CA LEU A 932 -24.52 -33.04 3.74
C LEU A 932 -23.03 -33.44 3.73
N HIS A 933 -22.13 -32.54 3.34
CA HIS A 933 -20.68 -32.78 3.42
C HIS A 933 -20.21 -32.92 4.86
N GLU A 934 -20.76 -32.13 5.80
CA GLU A 934 -20.45 -32.31 7.22
C GLU A 934 -20.96 -33.64 7.75
N GLU A 935 -22.21 -34.03 7.49
CA GLU A 935 -22.71 -35.34 7.92
C GLU A 935 -21.89 -36.50 7.35
N GLU A 936 -21.48 -36.41 6.09
CA GLU A 936 -20.54 -37.38 5.50
C GLU A 936 -19.20 -37.42 6.24
N ARG A 937 -18.64 -36.26 6.64
CA ARG A 937 -17.40 -36.19 7.43
C ARG A 937 -17.56 -36.86 8.79
N TYR A 938 -18.63 -36.53 9.52
CA TYR A 938 -18.90 -37.08 10.86
C TYR A 938 -19.14 -38.59 10.80
N HIS A 939 -19.89 -39.06 9.79
CA HIS A 939 -20.07 -40.49 9.56
C HIS A 939 -18.75 -41.22 9.28
N ARG A 940 -17.90 -40.68 8.38
CA ARG A 940 -16.57 -41.25 8.10
C ARG A 940 -15.64 -41.30 9.32
N ASN A 941 -15.85 -40.37 10.26
CA ASN A 941 -15.09 -40.30 11.51
C ASN A 941 -15.73 -41.09 12.67
N ASN A 942 -16.85 -41.81 12.44
CA ASN A 942 -17.63 -42.51 13.46
C ASN A 942 -18.09 -41.59 14.63
N ASP A 943 -18.43 -40.34 14.35
CA ASP A 943 -18.89 -39.37 15.34
C ASP A 943 -20.40 -39.09 15.16
N PRO A 944 -21.26 -39.42 16.15
CA PRO A 944 -22.71 -39.23 16.09
C PRO A 944 -23.16 -37.79 16.42
N TYR A 945 -22.25 -36.82 16.47
CA TYR A 945 -22.61 -35.45 16.87
C TYR A 945 -23.50 -34.71 15.84
N PHE A 946 -23.35 -35.00 14.55
CA PHE A 946 -24.01 -34.24 13.48
C PHE A 946 -24.93 -35.12 12.61
N HIS A 947 -26.22 -34.79 12.57
CA HIS A 947 -27.26 -35.61 11.91
C HIS A 947 -28.29 -34.73 11.17
N PHE A 948 -27.86 -34.10 10.08
CA PHE A 948 -28.70 -33.21 9.30
C PHE A 948 -29.86 -33.95 8.61
N THR A 949 -29.60 -35.08 7.93
CA THR A 949 -30.62 -35.84 7.19
C THR A 949 -31.78 -36.27 8.09
N ARG A 950 -31.47 -36.79 9.29
CA ARG A 950 -32.48 -37.20 10.28
C ARG A 950 -33.36 -36.03 10.73
N ARG A 951 -32.79 -34.85 10.98
CA ARG A 951 -33.56 -33.66 11.39
C ARG A 951 -34.34 -33.09 10.20
N ALA A 952 -33.74 -33.03 9.02
CA ALA A 952 -34.37 -32.61 7.77
C ALA A 952 -35.58 -33.49 7.40
N HIS A 953 -35.53 -34.80 7.67
CA HIS A 953 -36.66 -35.72 7.49
C HIS A 953 -37.85 -35.34 8.38
N LYS A 954 -37.62 -34.99 9.66
CA LYS A 954 -38.70 -34.57 10.58
C LYS A 954 -39.43 -33.30 10.11
N VAL A 955 -38.75 -32.45 9.35
CA VAL A 955 -39.29 -31.17 8.85
C VAL A 955 -39.84 -31.30 7.41
N GLU A 956 -39.77 -32.49 6.82
CA GLU A 956 -40.21 -32.85 5.46
C GLU A 956 -39.46 -32.09 4.34
N LEU A 957 -38.15 -31.88 4.50
CA LEU A 957 -37.36 -31.15 3.49
C LEU A 957 -37.16 -31.94 2.19
N LEU A 958 -36.99 -33.27 2.25
CA LEU A 958 -36.76 -34.10 1.06
C LEU A 958 -37.99 -34.11 0.11
N PRO A 959 -39.24 -34.33 0.59
CA PRO A 959 -40.43 -34.21 -0.25
C PRO A 959 -40.56 -32.83 -0.94
N LEU A 960 -40.19 -31.76 -0.23
CA LEU A 960 -40.20 -30.40 -0.81
C LEU A 960 -39.17 -30.23 -1.92
N LEU A 961 -37.96 -30.82 -1.78
CA LEU A 961 -36.96 -30.81 -2.86
C LEU A 961 -37.42 -31.60 -4.08
N GLU A 962 -38.00 -32.78 -3.87
CA GLU A 962 -38.51 -33.63 -4.95
C GLU A 962 -39.67 -32.97 -5.70
N ALA A 963 -40.55 -32.27 -5.00
CA ALA A 963 -41.66 -31.51 -5.59
C ALA A 963 -41.21 -30.35 -6.49
N LEU A 964 -39.98 -29.85 -6.32
CA LEU A 964 -39.42 -28.76 -7.12
C LEU A 964 -38.80 -29.24 -8.44
N VAL A 965 -38.62 -30.56 -8.62
CA VAL A 965 -38.09 -31.15 -9.84
C VAL A 965 -39.08 -30.94 -10.99
N GLY A 966 -38.65 -30.22 -12.04
CA GLY A 966 -39.49 -29.91 -13.20
C GLY A 966 -40.39 -28.67 -13.04
N HIS A 967 -40.25 -27.91 -11.96
CA HIS A 967 -40.99 -26.65 -11.79
C HIS A 967 -40.40 -25.53 -12.67
N ASN A 968 -41.25 -24.67 -13.26
CA ASN A 968 -40.80 -23.61 -14.18
C ASN A 968 -39.80 -22.59 -13.58
N ARG A 969 -39.74 -22.47 -12.24
CA ARG A 969 -38.87 -21.53 -11.50
C ARG A 969 -37.54 -22.17 -11.04
N THR A 970 -37.29 -23.43 -11.44
CA THR A 970 -36.10 -24.19 -11.04
C THR A 970 -35.27 -24.65 -12.23
N THR A 971 -35.63 -24.24 -13.45
CA THR A 971 -34.99 -24.64 -14.70
C THR A 971 -33.50 -24.27 -14.74
N THR A 972 -33.13 -23.06 -14.31
CA THR A 972 -31.75 -22.54 -14.27
C THR A 972 -30.81 -23.34 -13.35
N HIS A 973 -31.36 -24.01 -12.33
CA HIS A 973 -30.61 -24.72 -11.29
C HIS A 973 -31.03 -26.20 -11.15
N SER A 974 -31.65 -26.75 -12.19
CA SER A 974 -32.16 -28.13 -12.21
C SER A 974 -31.07 -29.17 -11.94
N ASP A 975 -29.89 -29.00 -12.53
CA ASP A 975 -28.73 -29.87 -12.29
C ASP A 975 -28.22 -29.81 -10.83
N LEU A 976 -28.21 -28.61 -10.22
CA LEU A 976 -27.80 -28.45 -8.81
C LEU A 976 -28.83 -29.06 -7.85
N LEU A 977 -30.12 -28.92 -8.16
CA LEU A 977 -31.20 -29.57 -7.41
C LEU A 977 -31.06 -31.10 -7.49
N ALA A 978 -30.84 -31.64 -8.68
CA ALA A 978 -30.60 -33.07 -8.89
C ALA A 978 -29.35 -33.56 -8.14
N TRP A 979 -28.26 -32.79 -8.16
CA TRP A 979 -27.05 -33.08 -7.39
C TRP A 979 -27.34 -33.15 -5.89
N THR A 980 -28.08 -32.17 -5.36
CA THR A 980 -28.41 -32.09 -3.93
C THR A 980 -29.26 -33.28 -3.48
N ILE A 981 -30.26 -33.68 -4.27
CA ILE A 981 -31.10 -34.85 -3.99
C ILE A 981 -30.26 -36.14 -3.99
N ARG A 982 -29.40 -36.34 -5.01
CA ARG A 982 -28.52 -37.52 -5.05
C ARG A 982 -27.55 -37.56 -3.88
N LYS A 983 -26.97 -36.41 -3.50
CA LYS A 983 -26.08 -36.31 -2.34
C LYS A 983 -26.83 -36.61 -1.04
N TYR A 984 -28.07 -36.14 -0.91
CA TYR A 984 -28.93 -36.41 0.24
C TYR A 984 -29.18 -37.92 0.40
N HIS A 985 -29.57 -38.61 -0.67
CA HIS A 985 -29.75 -40.07 -0.63
C HIS A 985 -28.45 -40.82 -0.34
N ALA A 986 -27.32 -40.38 -0.91
CA ALA A 986 -26.02 -41.01 -0.64
C ALA A 986 -25.66 -40.96 0.84
N VAL A 987 -25.84 -39.81 1.51
CA VAL A 987 -25.58 -39.66 2.95
C VAL A 987 -26.59 -40.43 3.79
N LEU A 988 -27.87 -40.43 3.40
CA LEU A 988 -28.90 -41.21 4.10
C LEU A 988 -28.59 -42.72 4.08
N ASN A 989 -28.07 -43.24 2.96
CA ASN A 989 -27.68 -44.63 2.84
C ASN A 989 -26.46 -44.99 3.70
N LEU A 990 -25.51 -44.05 3.88
CA LEU A 990 -24.39 -44.23 4.81
C LEU A 990 -24.91 -44.40 6.26
N SER A 991 -25.86 -43.56 6.67
CA SER A 991 -26.50 -43.64 7.99
C SER A 991 -27.35 -44.91 8.21
N ALA A 992 -27.76 -45.62 7.15
CA ALA A 992 -28.53 -46.86 7.24
C ALA A 992 -27.68 -48.13 7.40
N ASP A 993 -26.41 -48.11 6.98
CA ASP A 993 -25.49 -49.24 7.13
C ASP A 993 -24.92 -49.40 8.56
N SER A 994 -25.06 -48.38 9.43
CA SER A 994 -24.68 -48.46 10.85
C SER A 994 -25.65 -49.25 11.75
N ASP A 995 -26.83 -49.64 11.25
CA ASP A 995 -27.87 -50.37 12.01
C ASP A 995 -27.94 -51.88 11.72
N LYS A 996 -26.94 -52.46 11.04
CA LYS A 996 -26.88 -53.92 10.83
C LYS A 996 -25.82 -54.60 11.70
N PRO A 997 -26.18 -55.63 12.51
CA PRO A 997 -25.20 -56.45 13.18
C PRO A 997 -24.42 -57.28 12.16
N SER A 998 -23.11 -57.26 12.32
CA SER A 998 -22.10 -57.99 11.57
C SER A 998 -22.33 -59.51 11.57
N GLN A 999 -22.21 -60.15 10.40
CA GLN A 999 -21.74 -61.52 10.16
C GLN A 999 -21.39 -61.72 8.66
N PRO A 1000 -20.54 -62.70 8.31
CA PRO A 1000 -19.38 -62.48 7.45
C PRO A 1000 -19.57 -62.77 5.95
N SER A 1001 -18.65 -62.18 5.19
CA SER A 1001 -18.33 -62.37 3.77
C SER A 1001 -18.48 -63.81 3.24
N GLU A 1002 -19.25 -63.97 2.16
CA GLU A 1002 -19.05 -65.03 1.17
C GLU A 1002 -18.91 -64.42 -0.22
N ALA A 1003 -17.76 -64.68 -0.83
CA ALA A 1003 -17.43 -64.35 -2.20
C ALA A 1003 -18.05 -65.39 -3.15
N VAL A 1004 -18.82 -64.97 -4.16
CA VAL A 1004 -19.16 -65.83 -5.31
C VAL A 1004 -19.19 -65.01 -6.61
N THR A 1005 -18.08 -65.16 -7.35
CA THR A 1005 -17.90 -65.27 -8.80
C THR A 1005 -19.01 -64.80 -9.76
N ALA A 1006 -18.62 -63.90 -10.66
CA ALA A 1006 -19.33 -63.57 -11.89
C ALA A 1006 -19.23 -64.71 -12.92
N SER A 1007 -20.37 -65.15 -13.45
CA SER A 1007 -20.46 -65.99 -14.64
C SER A 1007 -21.31 -65.31 -15.70
N THR A 1008 -20.67 -65.04 -16.83
CA THR A 1008 -21.21 -64.58 -18.11
C THR A 1008 -22.11 -65.66 -18.73
N SER A 1009 -23.27 -65.28 -19.27
CA SER A 1009 -23.96 -66.06 -20.29
C SER A 1009 -24.60 -65.16 -21.34
N SER A 1010 -24.03 -65.25 -22.54
CA SER A 1010 -24.47 -64.68 -23.80
C SER A 1010 -25.41 -65.63 -24.53
N SER A 1011 -26.57 -65.15 -24.98
CA SER A 1011 -27.19 -65.56 -26.24
C SER A 1011 -28.44 -64.71 -26.50
N ASP A 1012 -28.38 -63.85 -27.52
CA ASP A 1012 -29.49 -63.55 -28.44
C ASP A 1012 -29.01 -62.57 -29.55
N THR A 1013 -28.12 -63.06 -30.39
CA THR A 1013 -27.66 -62.41 -31.62
C THR A 1013 -28.33 -63.07 -32.82
N ALA A 1014 -29.55 -62.61 -33.18
CA ALA A 1014 -30.10 -62.78 -34.54
C ALA A 1014 -31.29 -61.85 -34.85
N SER A 1015 -32.00 -61.30 -33.86
CA SER A 1015 -33.19 -60.45 -34.11
C SER A 1015 -32.90 -58.93 -34.04
N ALA A 1016 -31.83 -58.50 -33.37
CA ALA A 1016 -31.56 -57.08 -33.11
C ALA A 1016 -30.94 -56.28 -34.29
N THR A 1017 -30.43 -56.95 -35.32
CA THR A 1017 -29.76 -56.30 -36.47
C THR A 1017 -30.72 -55.80 -37.54
N ALA A 1018 -31.92 -56.38 -37.67
CA ALA A 1018 -32.93 -55.94 -38.63
C ALA A 1018 -33.69 -54.68 -38.17
N GLU A 1019 -34.04 -54.59 -36.88
CA GLU A 1019 -34.83 -53.48 -36.33
C GLU A 1019 -33.99 -52.20 -36.14
N LYS A 1020 -32.68 -52.34 -35.87
CA LYS A 1020 -31.74 -51.21 -35.75
C LYS A 1020 -31.49 -50.50 -37.10
N LYS A 1021 -31.56 -51.25 -38.22
CA LYS A 1021 -31.42 -50.69 -39.57
C LYS A 1021 -32.67 -49.90 -39.98
N ARG A 1022 -33.86 -50.41 -39.66
CA ARG A 1022 -35.14 -49.74 -39.92
C ARG A 1022 -35.33 -48.43 -39.13
N ARG A 1023 -34.86 -48.36 -37.87
CA ARG A 1023 -34.89 -47.13 -37.06
C ARG A 1023 -33.84 -46.09 -37.52
N ALA A 1024 -32.68 -46.53 -38.01
CA ALA A 1024 -31.68 -45.64 -38.59
C ALA A 1024 -32.19 -44.99 -39.87
N ASP A 1025 -32.85 -45.75 -40.77
CA ASP A 1025 -33.35 -45.21 -42.04
C ASP A 1025 -34.49 -44.18 -41.85
N ILE A 1026 -35.38 -44.39 -40.87
CA ILE A 1026 -36.43 -43.42 -40.53
C ILE A 1026 -35.84 -42.14 -39.91
N ALA A 1027 -34.79 -42.25 -39.09
CA ALA A 1027 -34.09 -41.10 -38.52
C ALA A 1027 -33.31 -40.31 -39.60
N THR A 1028 -32.72 -41.00 -40.57
CA THR A 1028 -32.05 -40.38 -41.72
C THR A 1028 -33.06 -39.67 -42.63
N GLN A 1029 -34.24 -40.26 -42.87
CA GLN A 1029 -35.32 -39.58 -43.62
C GLN A 1029 -35.88 -38.36 -42.87
N ARG A 1030 -35.93 -38.39 -41.53
CA ARG A 1030 -36.35 -37.23 -40.72
C ARG A 1030 -35.31 -36.10 -40.75
N ARG A 1031 -34.01 -36.43 -40.68
CA ARG A 1031 -32.90 -35.47 -40.87
C ARG A 1031 -32.87 -34.91 -42.29
N ALA A 1032 -33.10 -35.74 -43.30
CA ALA A 1032 -33.19 -35.32 -44.70
C ALA A 1032 -34.38 -34.38 -44.94
N ARG A 1033 -35.56 -34.62 -44.32
CA ARG A 1033 -36.70 -33.68 -44.37
C ARG A 1033 -36.41 -32.35 -43.67
N ILE A 1034 -35.73 -32.35 -42.54
CA ILE A 1034 -35.36 -31.11 -41.83
C ILE A 1034 -34.32 -30.33 -42.64
N MET A 1035 -33.31 -31.00 -43.21
CA MET A 1035 -32.34 -30.37 -44.12
C MET A 1035 -33.00 -29.88 -45.40
N ALA A 1036 -33.97 -30.60 -45.98
CA ALA A 1036 -34.72 -30.13 -47.14
C ALA A 1036 -35.62 -28.92 -46.79
N LYS A 1037 -36.17 -28.86 -45.58
CA LYS A 1037 -36.97 -27.72 -45.10
C LYS A 1037 -36.09 -26.51 -44.78
N MET A 1038 -34.88 -26.71 -44.26
CA MET A 1038 -33.86 -25.67 -44.09
C MET A 1038 -33.32 -25.19 -45.43
N ALA A 1039 -33.06 -26.09 -46.38
CA ALA A 1039 -32.62 -25.74 -47.74
C ALA A 1039 -33.71 -24.99 -48.52
N SER A 1040 -34.98 -25.36 -48.35
CA SER A 1040 -36.12 -24.64 -48.94
C SER A 1040 -36.34 -23.27 -48.27
N MET A 1041 -36.17 -23.15 -46.94
CA MET A 1041 -36.17 -21.85 -46.26
C MET A 1041 -34.98 -20.98 -46.66
N GLN A 1042 -33.81 -21.58 -46.87
CA GLN A 1042 -32.60 -20.89 -47.31
C GLN A 1042 -32.71 -20.48 -48.78
N GLN A 1043 -33.29 -21.30 -49.66
CA GLN A 1043 -33.59 -20.92 -51.05
C GLN A 1043 -34.68 -19.85 -51.14
N ASN A 1044 -35.72 -19.92 -50.29
CA ASN A 1044 -36.69 -18.83 -50.19
C ASN A 1044 -36.03 -17.56 -49.65
N PHE A 1045 -35.11 -17.66 -48.68
CA PHE A 1045 -34.33 -16.52 -48.19
C PHE A 1045 -33.41 -15.94 -49.28
N ILE A 1046 -32.77 -16.78 -50.09
CA ILE A 1046 -31.93 -16.36 -51.22
C ILE A 1046 -32.77 -15.76 -52.35
N LYS A 1047 -33.95 -16.30 -52.67
CA LYS A 1047 -34.88 -15.72 -53.64
C LYS A 1047 -35.52 -14.42 -53.17
N THR A 1048 -35.78 -14.28 -51.87
CA THR A 1048 -36.32 -13.03 -51.31
C THR A 1048 -35.24 -11.94 -51.24
N ASN A 1049 -33.97 -12.36 -51.18
CA ASN A 1049 -32.79 -11.48 -51.11
C ASN A 1049 -31.89 -11.67 -52.35
N GLU A 1050 -32.48 -11.90 -53.53
CA GLU A 1050 -31.75 -12.28 -54.76
C GLU A 1050 -30.83 -11.16 -55.26
N THR A 1051 -31.14 -9.91 -54.91
CA THR A 1051 -30.32 -8.73 -55.17
C THR A 1051 -29.04 -8.69 -54.33
N PHE A 1052 -29.01 -9.36 -53.17
CA PHE A 1052 -27.87 -9.32 -52.23
C PHE A 1052 -26.73 -10.28 -52.63
N PHE A 1053 -27.00 -11.27 -53.49
CA PHE A 1053 -26.03 -12.30 -53.87
C PHE A 1053 -25.38 -12.10 -55.25
N GLN A 1054 -25.78 -11.08 -56.02
CA GLN A 1054 -25.22 -10.81 -57.35
C GLN A 1054 -23.92 -9.99 -57.34
N GLU A 1055 -23.51 -9.40 -56.22
CA GLU A 1055 -22.40 -8.43 -56.18
C GLU A 1055 -21.09 -8.92 -55.53
N THR A 1056 -20.80 -10.23 -55.48
CA THR A 1056 -19.44 -10.65 -55.07
C THR A 1056 -18.95 -11.90 -55.82
N PRO A 1057 -17.91 -11.78 -56.67
CA PRO A 1057 -17.28 -12.91 -57.34
C PRO A 1057 -16.27 -13.61 -56.42
N SER A 1058 -16.08 -14.90 -56.70
CA SER A 1058 -15.25 -15.86 -55.98
C SER A 1058 -13.96 -16.13 -56.76
N THR A 1059 -12.81 -16.21 -56.07
CA THR A 1059 -11.71 -17.11 -56.48
C THR A 1059 -10.81 -17.51 -55.29
N GLU A 1060 -10.51 -18.80 -55.23
CA GLU A 1060 -9.67 -19.53 -54.28
C GLU A 1060 -8.16 -19.39 -54.58
N GLN A 1061 -7.27 -19.42 -53.57
CA GLN A 1061 -5.94 -20.10 -53.61
C GLN A 1061 -5.16 -20.12 -52.25
N VAL A 1062 -4.89 -21.35 -51.78
CA VAL A 1062 -3.73 -21.98 -51.09
C VAL A 1062 -2.70 -21.18 -50.23
N VAL A 1063 -2.64 -21.55 -48.93
CA VAL A 1063 -1.53 -21.72 -47.93
C VAL A 1063 -0.45 -20.61 -47.73
N GLU A 1064 -0.35 -20.05 -46.51
CA GLU A 1064 0.83 -20.13 -45.60
C GLU A 1064 0.63 -19.32 -44.29
N THR A 1065 1.18 -19.85 -43.19
CA THR A 1065 1.20 -19.29 -41.84
C THR A 1065 2.27 -18.20 -41.66
N GLN A 1066 1.90 -17.02 -41.14
CA GLN A 1066 2.82 -16.09 -40.45
C GLN A 1066 2.16 -15.47 -39.19
N GLU A 1067 2.97 -15.36 -38.13
CA GLU A 1067 2.67 -14.86 -36.79
C GLU A 1067 2.46 -13.34 -36.74
N ALA A 1068 1.59 -12.84 -35.84
CA ALA A 1068 1.41 -11.41 -35.58
C ALA A 1068 2.00 -10.99 -34.22
N THR A 1069 2.99 -10.10 -34.27
CA THR A 1069 3.57 -9.30 -33.19
C THR A 1069 2.68 -8.09 -32.81
N PRO A 1070 2.88 -7.45 -31.64
CA PRO A 1070 2.02 -6.38 -31.15
C PRO A 1070 2.37 -5.01 -31.75
N MET A 1071 1.31 -4.26 -32.09
CA MET A 1071 1.27 -2.90 -32.63
C MET A 1071 1.83 -2.72 -34.04
N ASP A 1072 0.95 -2.86 -35.04
CA ASP A 1072 1.09 -2.19 -36.33
C ASP A 1072 -0.01 -1.12 -36.44
N LEU A 1073 0.42 0.15 -36.60
CA LEU A 1073 -0.42 1.27 -36.99
C LEU A 1073 -0.36 1.37 -38.53
N SER A 1074 -0.97 0.40 -39.20
CA SER A 1074 -1.31 0.51 -40.61
C SER A 1074 -2.55 -0.35 -40.88
N GLU A 1075 -3.65 0.28 -41.29
CA GLU A 1075 -4.65 -0.46 -42.05
C GLU A 1075 -3.96 -0.86 -43.36
N GLN A 1076 -3.79 -2.16 -43.62
CA GLN A 1076 -3.25 -2.67 -44.88
C GLN A 1076 -4.20 -2.27 -46.00
N LEU A 1077 -3.89 -1.17 -46.69
CA LEU A 1077 -4.55 -0.79 -47.93
C LEU A 1077 -3.97 -1.62 -49.07
N PRO A 1078 -4.78 -2.09 -50.04
CA PRO A 1078 -4.30 -2.79 -51.23
C PRO A 1078 -3.25 -1.95 -51.98
N GLU A 1079 -2.21 -2.59 -52.52
CA GLU A 1079 -1.03 -1.93 -53.10
C GLU A 1079 -1.30 -0.96 -54.29
N ASP A 1080 -2.52 -0.96 -54.85
CA ASP A 1080 -2.91 -0.17 -56.04
C ASP A 1080 -3.92 0.97 -55.77
N MET A 1081 -3.99 1.53 -54.56
CA MET A 1081 -4.83 2.71 -54.32
C MET A 1081 -4.18 4.00 -54.85
N ILE A 1082 -4.82 4.60 -55.86
CA ILE A 1082 -4.38 5.88 -56.42
C ILE A 1082 -4.97 6.97 -55.53
N ALA A 1083 -4.14 7.64 -54.73
CA ALA A 1083 -4.61 8.63 -53.76
C ALA A 1083 -5.00 9.98 -54.38
N ILE A 1084 -4.47 10.33 -55.57
CA ILE A 1084 -4.66 11.65 -56.19
C ILE A 1084 -4.68 11.51 -57.72
N GLY A 1085 -5.57 12.26 -58.39
CA GLY A 1085 -5.68 12.32 -59.85
C GLY A 1085 -7.00 11.73 -60.37
N ILE A 1086 -7.19 11.74 -61.69
CA ILE A 1086 -8.48 11.41 -62.35
C ILE A 1086 -8.87 9.93 -62.12
N ARG A 1087 -7.92 9.09 -61.70
CA ARG A 1087 -8.12 7.67 -61.35
C ARG A 1087 -8.12 7.40 -59.84
N GLN A 1088 -8.38 8.43 -59.02
CA GLN A 1088 -8.37 8.30 -57.56
C GLN A 1088 -9.37 7.25 -57.08
N THR A 1089 -8.92 6.36 -56.22
CA THR A 1089 -9.75 5.31 -55.61
C THR A 1089 -10.55 5.93 -54.45
N LEU A 1090 -11.89 5.91 -54.53
CA LEU A 1090 -12.78 6.41 -53.48
C LEU A 1090 -13.20 5.26 -52.56
N THR A 1091 -12.99 5.41 -51.25
CA THR A 1091 -13.33 4.41 -50.22
C THR A 1091 -14.85 4.33 -50.01
N PRO A 1092 -15.46 3.14 -49.89
CA PRO A 1092 -16.88 3.03 -49.55
C PRO A 1092 -17.16 3.54 -48.13
N PRO A 1093 -18.31 4.21 -47.89
CA PRO A 1093 -18.62 4.78 -46.59
C PRO A 1093 -18.87 3.68 -45.55
N GLN A 1094 -18.07 3.67 -44.48
CA GLN A 1094 -18.28 2.81 -43.32
C GLN A 1094 -19.38 3.41 -42.44
N GLU A 1095 -20.50 2.71 -42.25
CA GLU A 1095 -21.50 3.11 -41.26
C GLU A 1095 -20.98 2.75 -39.87
N VAL A 1096 -20.75 3.77 -39.02
CA VAL A 1096 -20.27 3.57 -37.66
C VAL A 1096 -21.36 3.96 -36.67
N THR A 1097 -21.74 3.02 -35.82
CA THR A 1097 -22.74 3.23 -34.76
C THR A 1097 -22.06 3.75 -33.50
N TYR A 1098 -22.60 4.82 -32.90
CA TYR A 1098 -22.08 5.38 -31.66
C TYR A 1098 -23.20 5.54 -30.62
N THR A 1099 -22.88 5.24 -29.36
CA THR A 1099 -23.78 5.46 -28.23
C THR A 1099 -23.54 6.84 -27.62
N CYS A 1100 -24.57 7.66 -27.49
CA CYS A 1100 -24.48 8.97 -26.83
C CYS A 1100 -24.32 8.79 -25.31
N ILE A 1101 -23.21 9.22 -24.72
CA ILE A 1101 -22.95 9.07 -23.26
C ILE A 1101 -23.95 9.86 -22.38
N LEU A 1102 -24.61 10.88 -22.91
CA LEU A 1102 -25.52 11.72 -22.12
C LEU A 1102 -26.95 11.17 -22.04
N CYS A 1103 -27.43 10.52 -23.10
CA CYS A 1103 -28.80 9.98 -23.16
C CYS A 1103 -28.87 8.46 -23.36
N HIS A 1104 -27.71 7.81 -23.56
CA HIS A 1104 -27.53 6.38 -23.77
C HIS A 1104 -28.27 5.80 -25.00
N GLN A 1105 -28.66 6.64 -25.95
CA GLN A 1105 -29.23 6.21 -27.24
C GLN A 1105 -28.12 5.98 -28.28
N GLU A 1106 -28.28 4.93 -29.08
CA GLU A 1106 -27.39 4.61 -30.22
C GLU A 1106 -27.87 5.31 -31.49
N ASP A 1107 -26.93 5.90 -32.24
CA ASP A 1107 -27.20 6.53 -33.54
C ASP A 1107 -26.08 6.18 -34.54
N CYS A 1108 -26.43 6.06 -35.81
CA CYS A 1108 -25.48 5.78 -36.89
C CYS A 1108 -24.92 7.08 -37.49
N VAL A 1109 -23.60 7.11 -37.72
CA VAL A 1109 -22.91 8.20 -38.42
C VAL A 1109 -22.35 7.63 -39.73
N GLY A 1110 -22.87 8.09 -40.87
CA GLY A 1110 -22.44 7.67 -42.21
C GLY A 1110 -22.72 8.74 -43.27
N ARG A 1111 -22.01 8.69 -44.40
CA ARG A 1111 -22.28 9.54 -45.58
C ARG A 1111 -23.10 8.75 -46.60
N GLY A 1112 -24.40 9.02 -46.65
CA GLY A 1112 -25.29 8.58 -47.73
C GLY A 1112 -26.54 9.47 -47.77
N ASP A 1113 -27.09 9.74 -48.96
CA ASP A 1113 -28.23 10.64 -49.23
C ASP A 1113 -29.59 10.16 -48.64
N GLY A 1114 -29.57 9.45 -47.52
CA GLY A 1114 -30.76 8.96 -46.81
C GLY A 1114 -30.57 8.68 -45.32
N VAL A 1115 -29.42 9.00 -44.72
CA VAL A 1115 -29.16 8.75 -43.29
C VAL A 1115 -29.75 9.87 -42.43
N THR A 1116 -30.83 9.59 -41.72
CA THR A 1116 -31.52 10.51 -40.79
C THR A 1116 -30.98 10.41 -39.35
N GLY A 1117 -29.67 10.15 -39.18
CA GLY A 1117 -29.03 10.08 -37.86
C GLY A 1117 -28.84 11.46 -37.22
N ARG A 1118 -28.95 11.56 -35.89
CA ARG A 1118 -28.71 12.83 -35.17
C ARG A 1118 -27.22 13.18 -35.22
N PRO A 1119 -26.86 14.47 -35.37
CA PRO A 1119 -25.45 14.88 -35.40
C PRO A 1119 -24.76 14.55 -34.06
N MET A 1120 -23.62 13.88 -34.14
CA MET A 1120 -22.81 13.50 -32.98
C MET A 1120 -21.52 14.32 -32.92
N VAL A 1121 -21.06 14.60 -31.70
CA VAL A 1121 -19.88 15.39 -31.37
C VAL A 1121 -19.01 14.67 -30.35
N LEU A 1122 -17.72 15.01 -30.34
CA LEU A 1122 -16.72 14.45 -29.45
C LEU A 1122 -15.89 15.60 -28.85
N GLY A 1123 -15.68 15.57 -27.53
CA GLY A 1123 -14.81 16.53 -26.87
C GLY A 1123 -13.35 16.15 -27.10
N ALA A 1124 -12.54 17.06 -27.63
CA ALA A 1124 -11.10 16.88 -27.77
C ALA A 1124 -10.34 18.04 -27.12
N LEU A 1125 -9.34 17.71 -26.31
CA LEU A 1125 -8.34 18.66 -25.84
C LEU A 1125 -7.27 18.79 -26.92
N ILE A 1126 -7.06 20.00 -27.40
CA ILE A 1126 -6.03 20.31 -28.40
C ILE A 1126 -4.94 21.11 -27.71
N GLN A 1127 -3.72 20.59 -27.71
CA GLN A 1127 -2.54 21.26 -27.20
C GLN A 1127 -1.43 21.29 -28.23
N ARG A 1128 -0.57 22.31 -28.16
CA ARG A 1128 0.62 22.40 -29.00
C ARG A 1128 1.65 21.38 -28.51
N SER A 1129 2.22 20.61 -29.43
CA SER A 1129 3.20 19.57 -29.14
C SER A 1129 4.45 19.77 -29.98
N THR A 1130 5.61 19.71 -29.34
CA THR A 1130 6.93 19.76 -30.01
C THR A 1130 7.51 18.35 -30.23
N VAL A 1131 6.69 17.30 -30.06
CA VAL A 1131 7.14 15.89 -30.15
C VAL A 1131 7.74 15.55 -31.51
N LEU A 1132 7.22 16.14 -32.59
CA LEU A 1132 7.74 15.96 -33.96
C LEU A 1132 8.76 17.04 -34.38
N SER A 1133 9.18 17.90 -33.45
CA SER A 1133 10.16 18.95 -33.69
C SER A 1133 11.56 18.37 -33.72
N ARG A 1134 12.29 18.60 -34.82
CA ARG A 1134 13.71 18.18 -34.94
C ARG A 1134 14.67 19.14 -34.24
N ASN A 1135 14.22 20.38 -33.99
CA ASN A 1135 15.01 21.39 -33.30
C ASN A 1135 14.14 22.14 -32.26
N ARG A 1136 14.22 21.70 -31.00
CA ARG A 1136 13.43 22.22 -29.88
C ARG A 1136 13.83 23.64 -29.44
N ALA A 1137 14.91 24.20 -29.97
CA ALA A 1137 15.47 25.50 -29.57
C ALA A 1137 15.20 26.64 -30.56
N ARG A 1138 14.48 26.39 -31.66
CA ARG A 1138 14.15 27.42 -32.66
C ARG A 1138 13.05 28.39 -32.14
N PRO A 1139 13.18 29.71 -32.34
CA PRO A 1139 12.16 30.69 -31.97
C PRO A 1139 10.96 30.68 -32.94
N MET A 1140 9.78 31.14 -32.49
CA MET A 1140 8.57 31.20 -33.32
C MET A 1140 8.72 32.21 -34.46
N ASP A 1141 8.42 31.78 -35.69
CA ASP A 1141 8.31 32.68 -36.83
C ASP A 1141 7.04 33.56 -36.71
N PRO A 1142 7.08 34.84 -37.12
CA PRO A 1142 5.93 35.74 -37.11
C PRO A 1142 4.74 35.20 -37.92
N PRO A 1143 3.48 35.50 -37.53
CA PRO A 1143 2.28 34.98 -38.20
C PRO A 1143 2.21 35.28 -39.70
N ASP A 1144 2.82 36.39 -40.12
CA ASP A 1144 2.73 36.93 -41.48
C ASP A 1144 3.62 36.19 -42.50
N ILE A 1145 4.50 35.29 -42.03
CA ILE A 1145 5.44 34.52 -42.88
C ILE A 1145 4.96 33.07 -43.07
N LEU A 1146 3.90 32.66 -42.37
CA LEU A 1146 3.44 31.28 -42.34
C LEU A 1146 2.38 31.01 -43.42
N ASP A 1147 2.76 30.29 -44.48
CA ASP A 1147 1.79 29.76 -45.44
C ASP A 1147 1.08 28.53 -44.83
N PRO A 1148 -0.24 28.58 -44.53
CA PRO A 1148 -0.95 27.46 -43.92
C PRO A 1148 -1.02 26.21 -44.82
N LEU A 1149 -0.78 26.38 -46.13
CA LEU A 1149 -0.80 25.29 -47.10
C LEU A 1149 0.58 24.64 -47.28
N VAL A 1150 1.67 25.30 -46.87
CA VAL A 1150 3.04 24.80 -47.01
C VAL A 1150 3.68 24.68 -45.64
N ARG A 1151 3.54 23.49 -45.02
CA ARG A 1151 4.20 23.22 -43.74
C ARG A 1151 5.69 22.89 -43.94
N PRO A 1152 6.60 23.47 -43.16
CA PRO A 1152 7.99 23.06 -43.14
C PRO A 1152 8.12 21.57 -42.76
N ALA A 1153 9.09 20.86 -43.36
CA ALA A 1153 9.35 19.44 -43.06
C ALA A 1153 9.78 19.20 -41.60
N ASP A 1154 10.30 20.23 -40.95
CA ASP A 1154 10.45 20.34 -39.50
C ASP A 1154 9.09 20.80 -38.91
N LEU A 1155 8.29 19.84 -38.40
CA LEU A 1155 7.03 20.10 -37.68
C LEU A 1155 7.35 20.65 -36.28
N HIS A 1156 7.97 21.83 -36.27
CA HIS A 1156 8.51 22.48 -35.09
C HIS A 1156 7.48 22.61 -33.96
N TRP A 1157 6.19 22.75 -34.31
CA TRP A 1157 5.03 22.61 -33.45
C TRP A 1157 3.88 21.90 -34.19
N GLY A 1158 3.40 20.77 -33.65
CA GLY A 1158 2.23 20.03 -34.12
C GLY A 1158 1.02 20.22 -33.19
N ALA A 1159 -0.18 19.88 -33.67
CA ALA A 1159 -1.36 19.77 -32.82
C ALA A 1159 -1.40 18.35 -32.22
N HIS A 1160 -1.36 18.24 -30.90
CA HIS A 1160 -1.68 17.00 -30.20
C HIS A 1160 -3.13 17.09 -29.73
N THR A 1161 -3.96 16.21 -30.27
CA THR A 1161 -5.37 16.09 -29.92
C THR A 1161 -5.56 14.85 -29.06
N SER A 1162 -6.10 15.03 -27.86
CA SER A 1162 -6.46 13.94 -26.96
C SER A 1162 -7.95 14.00 -26.66
N SER A 1163 -8.65 12.89 -26.83
CA SER A 1163 -10.06 12.77 -26.46
C SER A 1163 -10.26 11.53 -25.58
N CYS A 1164 -11.29 11.57 -24.74
CA CYS A 1164 -11.75 10.42 -23.99
C CYS A 1164 -12.56 9.42 -24.85
N GLY A 1165 -12.80 9.70 -26.14
CA GLY A 1165 -13.45 8.77 -27.08
C GLY A 1165 -14.97 8.67 -26.95
N HIS A 1166 -15.59 9.41 -26.02
CA HIS A 1166 -17.03 9.37 -25.80
C HIS A 1166 -17.78 10.29 -26.78
N ALA A 1167 -18.65 9.69 -27.60
CA ALA A 1167 -19.54 10.41 -28.51
C ALA A 1167 -20.79 10.92 -27.79
N MET A 1168 -21.30 12.07 -28.20
CA MET A 1168 -22.50 12.72 -27.66
C MET A 1168 -23.35 13.23 -28.82
N HIS A 1169 -24.67 13.26 -28.69
CA HIS A 1169 -25.48 14.09 -29.61
C HIS A 1169 -25.15 15.56 -29.41
N ALA A 1170 -25.01 16.31 -30.49
CA ALA A 1170 -24.72 17.75 -30.45
C ALA A 1170 -25.72 18.51 -29.55
N GLN A 1171 -27.00 18.15 -29.62
CA GLN A 1171 -28.06 18.73 -28.80
C GLN A 1171 -27.95 18.34 -27.32
N CYS A 1172 -27.60 17.09 -27.01
CA CYS A 1172 -27.41 16.66 -25.62
C CYS A 1172 -26.22 17.39 -24.99
N TRP A 1173 -25.12 17.52 -25.73
CA TRP A 1173 -23.95 18.28 -25.27
C TRP A 1173 -24.26 19.75 -25.08
N GLN A 1174 -24.93 20.41 -26.03
CA GLN A 1174 -25.29 21.82 -25.92
C GLN A 1174 -26.15 22.07 -24.69
N LYS A 1175 -27.16 21.23 -24.44
CA LYS A 1175 -28.02 21.34 -23.26
C LYS A 1175 -27.23 21.17 -21.96
N TYR A 1176 -26.35 20.17 -21.89
CA TYR A 1176 -25.47 19.97 -20.74
C TYR A 1176 -24.54 21.18 -20.50
N PHE A 1177 -23.96 21.74 -21.58
CA PHE A 1177 -23.09 22.90 -21.50
C PHE A 1177 -23.82 24.15 -21.00
N ASP A 1178 -25.03 24.41 -21.51
CA ASP A 1178 -25.87 25.52 -21.09
C ASP A 1178 -26.27 25.39 -19.61
N ASP A 1179 -26.59 24.18 -19.14
CA ASP A 1179 -26.90 23.89 -17.73
C ASP A 1179 -25.69 24.13 -16.81
N VAL A 1180 -24.48 23.73 -17.24
CA VAL A 1180 -23.24 23.98 -16.51
C VAL A 1180 -22.92 25.48 -16.47
N LEU A 1181 -23.05 26.20 -17.59
CA LEU A 1181 -22.88 27.65 -17.62
C LEU A 1181 -23.88 28.38 -16.72
N ALA A 1182 -25.14 27.94 -16.70
CA ALA A 1182 -26.15 28.50 -15.81
C ALA A 1182 -25.81 28.24 -14.33
N LYS A 1183 -25.21 27.09 -14.01
CA LYS A 1183 -24.73 26.74 -12.66
C LYS A 1183 -23.52 27.58 -12.25
N GLU A 1184 -22.54 27.76 -13.14
CA GLU A 1184 -21.36 28.60 -12.86
C GLU A 1184 -21.72 30.08 -12.73
N ARG A 1185 -22.65 30.61 -13.55
CA ARG A 1185 -23.17 31.98 -13.41
C ARG A 1185 -23.91 32.24 -12.10
N ARG A 1186 -24.37 31.21 -11.40
CA ARG A 1186 -25.05 31.31 -10.09
C ARG A 1186 -24.10 31.19 -8.89
N ARG A 1187 -22.80 30.93 -9.10
CA ARG A 1187 -21.81 30.96 -8.01
C ARG A 1187 -21.41 32.41 -7.69
N PRO A 1188 -21.41 32.84 -6.41
CA PRO A 1188 -20.75 34.08 -6.03
C PRO A 1188 -19.24 34.00 -6.35
N TYR A 1189 -18.68 35.09 -6.87
CA TYR A 1189 -17.29 35.21 -7.30
C TYR A 1189 -16.30 34.75 -6.21
N ARG A 1190 -15.32 33.94 -6.60
CA ARG A 1190 -14.22 33.42 -5.75
C ARG A 1190 -13.24 34.51 -5.34
#